data_AF-A0A517QXZ5-F1
#
_entry.id   AF-A0A517QXZ5-F1
#
_cell.length_a   1.000
_cell.length_b   1.000
_cell.length_c   1.000
_cell.angle_alpha   90.00
_cell.angle_beta   90.00
_cell.angle_gamma   90.00
#
_symmetry.space_group_name_H-M   'P 1'
#
loop_
_entity.id
_entity.type
_entity.pdbx_description
1 polymer ?
#
loop_
_entity_poly.entity_id
_entity_poly.type
_entity_poly.pdbx_seq_one_letter_code
_entity_poly.pdbx_strand_id
1 'polypeptide(L)'
;MPSSKRSTSNADSIARPKRRERRRLSGLGSITAFGFAAFALVAALTLFRPGGEATTQAADSSVVDDFGGIEIANDGIDPVEPQVLLASNDSRNSAQVGTSKPQTLAVGTDLSTFKTRVRPFLSTYCTDCHGADTQEASVRVDDMTPIDGRTSGDLWKHVADQIELEAMPPEDSTQPSDKERKAIVDWIRAEIKRAEKAAASTGGKVVLRRLNKSEYAETIRQLLSLHPEVDPAEKLPDDDVYEGFDTVGAVQNVSARLLELYFESAQKSLQVALPSSKPPKPEVGRLEGAALSQDWIDKQLAVKNKAAQLYDASRQYRRSDPKKYERLRKQARKLSQSVKQPDRDAFQIDRDDLGLARVGDGLVVRRVATMKLPRIGFRWKGPGIYRATAVIRGVAGKDGTLPTVNLSVETPFESRSLWSKNLDDEVSAVTVETYLNEPLQFVRIRVLNSGGNPGPDAPGLWIQSLEVQGPLNPWPTPAQQVIFNGRYGDEHARDIIAEFAERAFRQPVEQVRVDTFHDFYQSRRRAGASFEDAVRDAITAILVSPEFLFLVEPKEPGGERLPLDSYEIASRLSYFLWSGPPDAELYELAKSGRLTDEAVLREQIERMLDHERVGRFAENFVGQWLQLRELGGVEPDPKKYPEYNARIEAAMKQESELVFLHTLRNDLPIRTLFDADFTFLNQELASLYGIDRVVGTDMQFVKLKPSDHRGSLLTHASVLTVTSDGVRTSPVKRGTFILEQILGDPPPPPPPDVPPVPEAKGATLKERLKSHRALKACSGCHNKIDPLGFALENFNAIGKYREVEAESKQPIDPSGVLLTGDQFASYEEFLKLLMQRESEIKRNLAEKMLIYALGRPLDFTDDPQIEKIVHEVDTKGGSVSALVTAIATSEAFLSK
;
A
#
# COMPACT_ATOMS: atom_id res chain seq x y z
N MET A 1 -30.05 75.44 -21.66
CA MET A 1 -30.90 74.33 -22.18
C MET A 1 -30.44 74.00 -23.60
N PRO A 2 -30.59 72.76 -24.11
CA PRO A 2 -30.51 71.48 -23.39
C PRO A 2 -29.76 70.34 -24.15
N SER A 3 -29.41 69.26 -23.42
CA SER A 3 -29.47 67.83 -23.86
C SER A 3 -28.46 67.25 -24.89
N SER A 4 -27.86 66.04 -24.76
CA SER A 4 -27.62 65.12 -23.62
C SER A 4 -26.60 63.99 -23.96
N LYS A 5 -25.78 63.57 -22.97
CA LYS A 5 -25.44 62.17 -22.52
C LYS A 5 -25.27 61.02 -23.55
N ARG A 6 -24.35 60.05 -23.48
CA ARG A 6 -23.55 59.34 -22.41
C ARG A 6 -22.42 58.52 -23.15
N SER A 7 -21.38 57.91 -22.57
CA SER A 7 -20.53 58.17 -21.38
C SER A 7 -19.43 57.09 -21.20
N THR A 8 -18.17 57.50 -20.91
CA THR A 8 -17.10 56.80 -20.11
C THR A 8 -16.58 55.40 -20.51
N SER A 9 -15.29 55.07 -20.39
CA SER A 9 -14.05 55.86 -20.14
C SER A 9 -12.81 54.96 -20.34
N ASN A 10 -11.65 55.55 -20.66
CA ASN A 10 -10.42 54.85 -21.07
C ASN A 10 -9.20 55.32 -20.23
N ALA A 11 -8.12 54.53 -20.20
CA ALA A 11 -6.72 54.98 -20.00
C ALA A 11 -6.32 55.60 -18.61
N ASP A 12 -5.05 55.77 -18.18
CA ASP A 12 -3.75 55.23 -18.65
C ASP A 12 -2.62 55.33 -17.57
N SER A 13 -1.46 54.77 -17.93
CA SER A 13 -0.09 54.74 -17.36
C SER A 13 0.55 55.95 -16.61
N ILE A 14 1.75 55.74 -16.00
CA ILE A 14 2.96 56.61 -16.08
C ILE A 14 4.28 55.97 -15.51
N ALA A 15 5.35 56.01 -16.33
CA ALA A 15 6.84 56.03 -16.16
C ALA A 15 7.69 55.38 -15.00
N ARG A 16 8.60 54.44 -15.41
CA ARG A 16 10.10 54.32 -15.30
C ARG A 16 10.93 54.97 -14.13
N PRO A 17 12.06 54.34 -13.65
CA PRO A 17 13.34 54.21 -14.40
C PRO A 17 14.18 52.89 -14.21
N LYS A 18 15.45 52.87 -14.69
CA LYS A 18 16.27 51.67 -15.04
C LYS A 18 17.42 51.27 -14.06
N ARG A 19 17.87 50.01 -14.22
CA ARG A 19 19.29 49.50 -14.27
C ARG A 19 19.94 48.89 -13.01
N ARG A 20 20.12 47.56 -12.97
CA ARG A 20 21.41 46.89 -12.66
C ARG A 20 21.48 45.38 -13.04
N GLU A 21 22.69 44.97 -13.35
CA GLU A 21 23.30 43.65 -13.66
C GLU A 21 22.49 42.33 -13.55
N ARG A 22 22.50 41.53 -14.64
CA ARG A 22 22.33 40.06 -14.60
C ARG A 22 23.71 39.37 -14.70
N ARG A 23 24.12 38.62 -13.67
CA ARG A 23 25.14 37.57 -13.82
C ARG A 23 24.47 36.32 -14.39
N ARG A 24 25.12 35.65 -15.36
CA ARG A 24 24.67 34.35 -15.89
C ARG A 24 24.96 33.26 -14.85
N LEU A 25 23.96 32.45 -14.51
CA LEU A 25 24.15 31.13 -13.90
C LEU A 25 24.14 30.10 -15.02
N SER A 26 25.31 29.56 -15.36
CA SER A 26 25.49 28.48 -16.33
C SER A 26 26.29 27.37 -15.63
N GLY A 27 25.62 26.28 -15.22
CA GLY A 27 26.29 25.22 -14.46
C GLY A 27 25.39 24.17 -13.80
N LEU A 28 24.23 23.84 -14.38
CA LEU A 28 23.42 22.68 -13.93
C LEU A 28 22.75 21.89 -15.06
N GLY A 29 22.41 22.51 -16.21
CA GLY A 29 21.62 21.86 -17.27
C GLY A 29 22.35 20.85 -18.17
N SER A 30 23.66 20.60 -17.98
CA SER A 30 24.45 19.74 -18.89
C SER A 30 24.72 18.33 -18.36
N ILE A 31 24.34 18.03 -17.11
CA ILE A 31 24.66 16.75 -16.45
C ILE A 31 23.57 15.70 -16.74
N THR A 32 22.30 16.11 -16.84
CA THR A 32 21.15 15.24 -17.11
C THR A 32 21.17 14.65 -18.53
N ALA A 33 21.53 15.46 -19.54
CA ALA A 33 21.56 15.00 -20.94
C ALA A 33 22.60 13.91 -21.22
N PHE A 34 23.79 13.98 -20.59
CA PHE A 34 24.82 12.95 -20.74
C PHE A 34 24.47 11.63 -20.05
N GLY A 35 23.77 11.68 -18.91
CA GLY A 35 23.25 10.47 -18.26
C GLY A 35 22.24 9.72 -19.13
N PHE A 36 21.31 10.45 -19.74
CA PHE A 36 20.28 9.87 -20.62
C PHE A 36 20.86 9.24 -21.89
N ALA A 37 21.87 9.88 -22.52
CA ALA A 37 22.53 9.34 -23.70
C ALA A 37 23.33 8.05 -23.39
N ALA A 38 24.01 8.00 -22.23
CA ALA A 38 24.70 6.78 -21.78
C ALA A 38 23.69 5.66 -21.43
N PHE A 39 22.57 5.99 -20.79
CA PHE A 39 21.50 5.03 -20.47
C PHE A 39 20.87 4.45 -21.75
N ALA A 40 20.59 5.27 -22.76
CA ALA A 40 20.09 4.81 -24.05
C ALA A 40 21.08 3.89 -24.78
N LEU A 41 22.39 4.16 -24.68
CA LEU A 41 23.43 3.31 -25.27
C LEU A 41 23.53 1.94 -24.56
N VAL A 42 23.44 1.92 -23.22
CA VAL A 42 23.43 0.68 -22.43
C VAL A 42 22.15 -0.13 -22.66
N ALA A 43 20.99 0.54 -22.78
CA ALA A 43 19.72 -0.11 -23.13
C ALA A 43 19.74 -0.72 -24.54
N ALA A 44 20.34 -0.02 -25.52
CA ALA A 44 20.51 -0.55 -26.88
C ALA A 44 21.45 -1.76 -26.94
N LEU A 45 22.51 -1.78 -26.12
CA LEU A 45 23.49 -2.87 -26.07
C LEU A 45 23.04 -4.09 -25.25
N THR A 46 22.00 -3.95 -24.40
CA THR A 46 21.50 -5.05 -23.56
C THR A 46 20.35 -5.86 -24.18
N LEU A 47 19.70 -5.33 -25.23
CA LEU A 47 18.53 -5.97 -25.86
C LEU A 47 18.84 -6.86 -27.08
N PHE A 48 20.08 -6.91 -27.56
CA PHE A 48 20.48 -7.76 -28.68
C PHE A 48 21.69 -8.65 -28.36
N ARG A 49 21.44 -9.94 -28.16
CA ARG A 49 22.49 -10.98 -28.12
C ARG A 49 22.82 -11.41 -29.58
N PRO A 50 24.09 -11.42 -30.01
CA PRO A 50 24.44 -11.81 -31.37
C PRO A 50 24.32 -13.33 -31.53
N GLY A 51 23.29 -13.78 -32.24
CA GLY A 51 22.95 -15.19 -32.42
C GLY A 51 22.10 -15.43 -33.66
N GLY A 52 22.61 -15.03 -34.84
CA GLY A 52 21.96 -15.25 -36.13
C GLY A 52 22.94 -14.93 -37.27
N GLU A 53 23.06 -15.85 -38.23
CA GLU A 53 24.01 -15.72 -39.33
C GLU A 53 23.65 -14.54 -40.25
N ALA A 54 24.57 -13.58 -40.39
CA ALA A 54 24.37 -12.43 -41.25
C ALA A 54 24.73 -12.75 -42.71
N THR A 55 23.72 -12.95 -43.56
CA THR A 55 23.92 -12.88 -45.02
C THR A 55 24.19 -11.43 -45.43
N THR A 56 25.39 -11.18 -45.94
CA THR A 56 25.89 -9.85 -46.33
C THR A 56 25.21 -9.30 -47.59
N GLN A 57 24.75 -8.05 -47.56
CA GLN A 57 24.75 -7.18 -48.73
C GLN A 57 24.98 -5.73 -48.33
N ALA A 58 25.76 -5.00 -49.14
CA ALA A 58 26.33 -3.70 -48.77
C ALA A 58 25.70 -2.53 -49.54
N ALA A 59 25.56 -1.40 -48.83
CA ALA A 59 25.47 -0.03 -49.37
C ALA A 59 25.93 0.89 -48.23
N ASP A 60 27.23 1.20 -48.17
CA ASP A 60 27.89 2.33 -48.84
C ASP A 60 27.78 3.63 -48.04
N SER A 61 28.92 4.29 -47.87
CA SER A 61 29.16 5.33 -46.88
C SER A 61 29.57 6.63 -47.56
N SER A 62 28.75 7.68 -47.45
CA SER A 62 29.17 9.00 -47.91
C SER A 62 28.52 10.15 -47.14
N VAL A 63 29.34 11.17 -46.88
CA VAL A 63 29.01 12.54 -46.47
C VAL A 63 28.57 12.73 -45.01
N VAL A 64 29.56 12.98 -44.16
CA VAL A 64 29.46 13.93 -43.06
C VAL A 64 29.91 15.29 -43.60
N ASP A 65 29.09 16.33 -43.41
CA ASP A 65 29.41 17.76 -43.27
C ASP A 65 28.28 18.62 -43.87
N ASP A 66 27.43 19.21 -43.01
CA ASP A 66 27.32 20.68 -42.91
C ASP A 66 26.43 21.11 -41.72
N PHE A 67 26.90 22.08 -40.93
CA PHE A 67 26.10 22.76 -39.91
C PHE A 67 25.75 24.18 -40.41
N GLY A 68 24.52 24.38 -40.88
CA GLY A 68 23.99 25.69 -41.28
C GLY A 68 22.62 25.95 -40.65
N GLY A 69 22.51 27.00 -39.84
CA GLY A 69 21.30 27.29 -39.06
C GLY A 69 20.16 27.90 -39.88
N ILE A 70 18.93 27.76 -39.36
CA ILE A 70 17.75 28.51 -39.81
C ILE A 70 17.08 29.15 -38.60
N GLU A 71 16.73 30.44 -38.73
CA GLU A 71 16.10 31.24 -37.70
C GLU A 71 14.62 30.88 -37.50
N ILE A 72 14.11 31.16 -36.30
CA ILE A 72 12.70 30.93 -35.94
C ILE A 72 11.85 32.04 -36.56
N ALA A 73 11.12 31.73 -37.63
CA ALA A 73 9.98 32.54 -38.08
C ALA A 73 8.74 32.16 -37.28
N ASN A 74 8.02 33.17 -36.78
CA ASN A 74 6.90 33.03 -35.87
C ASN A 74 5.64 33.56 -36.55
N ASP A 75 4.84 32.68 -37.14
CA ASP A 75 3.50 32.98 -37.67
C ASP A 75 2.49 31.96 -37.15
N GLY A 76 1.31 32.45 -36.74
CA GLY A 76 0.42 31.74 -35.82
C GLY A 76 -0.56 30.76 -36.48
N ILE A 77 -0.95 29.74 -35.72
CA ILE A 77 -2.09 28.86 -35.97
C ILE A 77 -2.87 28.69 -34.65
N ASP A 78 -4.19 28.82 -34.71
CA ASP A 78 -5.11 28.71 -33.58
C ASP A 78 -5.22 27.26 -33.01
N PRO A 79 -5.64 27.09 -31.74
CA PRO A 79 -5.68 25.78 -31.10
C PRO A 79 -6.87 24.92 -31.55
N VAL A 80 -6.62 23.63 -31.79
CA VAL A 80 -7.65 22.61 -32.08
C VAL A 80 -7.69 21.60 -30.92
N GLU A 81 -8.89 21.33 -30.40
CA GLU A 81 -9.12 20.33 -29.35
C GLU A 81 -8.97 18.89 -29.90
N PRO A 82 -8.44 17.93 -29.09
CA PRO A 82 -8.40 16.53 -29.49
C PRO A 82 -9.77 15.87 -29.29
N GLN A 83 -10.48 15.59 -30.38
CA GLN A 83 -11.68 14.74 -30.33
C GLN A 83 -11.30 13.26 -30.24
N VAL A 84 -11.97 12.55 -29.32
CA VAL A 84 -11.83 11.11 -29.11
C VAL A 84 -12.56 10.35 -30.22
N LEU A 85 -11.84 9.55 -31.00
CA LEU A 85 -12.39 8.68 -32.03
C LEU A 85 -12.77 7.31 -31.45
N LEU A 86 -14.05 7.15 -31.11
CA LEU A 86 -14.67 5.85 -30.91
C LEU A 86 -14.90 5.19 -32.28
N ALA A 87 -14.20 4.09 -32.55
CA ALA A 87 -14.40 3.31 -33.77
C ALA A 87 -15.52 2.27 -33.58
N SER A 88 -16.71 2.54 -34.12
CA SER A 88 -17.80 1.57 -34.22
C SER A 88 -17.53 0.56 -35.33
N ASN A 89 -17.29 -0.70 -34.98
CA ASN A 89 -17.16 -1.79 -35.94
C ASN A 89 -18.53 -2.32 -36.35
N ASP A 90 -19.01 -1.89 -37.52
CA ASP A 90 -20.14 -2.53 -38.19
C ASP A 90 -19.96 -2.51 -39.71
N SER A 91 -19.46 -3.62 -40.28
CA SER A 91 -19.77 -4.05 -41.65
C SER A 91 -19.10 -5.38 -42.02
N ARG A 92 -19.96 -6.40 -42.15
CA ARG A 92 -19.96 -7.44 -43.18
C ARG A 92 -18.74 -7.46 -44.13
N ASN A 93 -17.92 -8.51 -44.05
CA ASN A 93 -17.31 -9.04 -45.26
C ASN A 93 -17.20 -10.57 -45.21
N SER A 94 -17.85 -11.23 -46.17
CA SER A 94 -17.90 -12.69 -46.30
C SER A 94 -16.69 -13.19 -47.09
N ALA A 95 -15.75 -13.86 -46.41
CA ALA A 95 -14.62 -14.54 -47.05
C ALA A 95 -14.48 -15.97 -46.51
N GLN A 96 -14.21 -16.89 -47.43
CA GLN A 96 -14.36 -18.35 -47.30
C GLN A 96 -13.62 -18.99 -46.12
N VAL A 97 -14.31 -19.92 -45.45
CA VAL A 97 -13.74 -20.80 -44.42
C VAL A 97 -12.77 -21.79 -45.06
N GLY A 98 -11.48 -21.62 -44.78
CA GLY A 98 -10.46 -22.66 -45.01
C GLY A 98 -10.51 -23.70 -43.90
N THR A 99 -10.79 -24.96 -44.23
CA THR A 99 -10.88 -26.07 -43.27
C THR A 99 -9.51 -26.43 -42.70
N SER A 100 -9.17 -25.93 -41.52
CA SER A 100 -8.06 -26.46 -40.72
C SER A 100 -8.48 -27.74 -39.99
N LYS A 101 -7.54 -28.69 -39.86
CA LYS A 101 -7.76 -29.93 -39.09
C LYS A 101 -8.04 -29.63 -37.61
N PRO A 102 -8.81 -30.48 -36.89
CA PRO A 102 -9.03 -30.32 -35.47
C PRO A 102 -7.70 -30.41 -34.72
N GLN A 103 -7.21 -29.27 -34.22
CA GLN A 103 -6.15 -29.24 -33.22
C GLN A 103 -6.75 -29.58 -31.85
N THR A 104 -5.99 -30.33 -31.07
CA THR A 104 -6.41 -30.93 -29.79
C THR A 104 -7.06 -29.89 -28.85
N LEU A 105 -8.17 -30.29 -28.24
CA LEU A 105 -8.84 -29.55 -27.16
C LEU A 105 -7.84 -29.20 -26.05
N ALA A 106 -8.07 -28.09 -25.35
CA ALA A 106 -7.25 -27.72 -24.20
C ALA A 106 -7.25 -28.85 -23.16
N VAL A 107 -6.07 -29.17 -22.62
CA VAL A 107 -5.93 -30.12 -21.52
C VAL A 107 -6.64 -29.53 -20.30
N GLY A 108 -7.60 -30.24 -19.70
CA GLY A 108 -8.19 -29.87 -18.39
C GLY A 108 -9.71 -29.69 -18.31
N THR A 109 -10.45 -29.60 -19.43
CA THR A 109 -11.93 -29.55 -19.40
C THR A 109 -12.52 -30.89 -18.95
N ASP A 110 -13.51 -30.91 -18.05
CA ASP A 110 -14.18 -32.13 -17.61
C ASP A 110 -15.25 -32.59 -18.62
N LEU A 111 -14.74 -33.15 -19.71
CA LEU A 111 -15.52 -33.79 -20.76
C LEU A 111 -16.35 -34.98 -20.25
N SER A 112 -16.04 -35.54 -19.08
CA SER A 112 -16.75 -36.69 -18.51
C SER A 112 -18.06 -36.25 -17.86
N THR A 113 -18.03 -35.25 -16.99
CA THR A 113 -19.23 -34.65 -16.38
C THR A 113 -20.05 -33.90 -17.41
N PHE A 114 -19.42 -33.22 -18.37
CA PHE A 114 -20.14 -32.60 -19.49
C PHE A 114 -21.04 -33.60 -20.22
N LYS A 115 -20.47 -34.75 -20.63
CA LYS A 115 -21.22 -35.78 -21.39
C LYS A 115 -22.24 -36.53 -20.54
N THR A 116 -21.96 -36.76 -19.25
CA THR A 116 -22.79 -37.63 -18.40
C THR A 116 -23.82 -36.89 -17.55
N ARG A 117 -23.67 -35.58 -17.33
CA ARG A 117 -24.59 -34.77 -16.52
C ARG A 117 -25.06 -33.50 -17.22
N VAL A 118 -24.15 -32.67 -17.72
CA VAL A 118 -24.48 -31.33 -18.24
C VAL A 118 -25.28 -31.41 -19.53
N ARG A 119 -24.84 -32.20 -20.51
CA ARG A 119 -25.55 -32.36 -21.78
C ARG A 119 -26.94 -33.02 -21.60
N PRO A 120 -27.10 -34.07 -20.77
CA PRO A 120 -28.43 -34.56 -20.39
C PRO A 120 -29.31 -33.50 -19.73
N PHE A 121 -28.76 -32.67 -18.82
CA PHE A 121 -29.50 -31.59 -18.17
C PHE A 121 -30.01 -30.56 -19.19
N LEU A 122 -29.14 -30.02 -20.05
CA LEU A 122 -29.54 -29.07 -21.10
C LEU A 122 -30.61 -29.68 -22.04
N SER A 123 -30.46 -30.96 -22.39
CA SER A 123 -31.42 -31.70 -23.23
C SER A 123 -32.74 -32.06 -22.54
N THR A 124 -32.84 -31.90 -21.21
CA THR A 124 -34.07 -32.20 -20.44
C THR A 124 -34.82 -30.93 -20.06
N TYR A 125 -34.09 -29.83 -19.87
CA TYR A 125 -34.61 -28.61 -19.24
C TYR A 125 -34.53 -27.36 -20.13
N CYS A 126 -33.75 -27.37 -21.21
CA CYS A 126 -33.43 -26.15 -21.96
C CYS A 126 -33.68 -26.24 -23.48
N THR A 127 -33.59 -27.44 -24.09
CA THR A 127 -33.71 -27.60 -25.55
C THR A 127 -35.10 -27.36 -26.14
N ASP A 128 -36.16 -27.33 -25.32
CA ASP A 128 -37.52 -27.07 -25.80
C ASP A 128 -37.69 -25.60 -26.25
N CYS A 129 -37.01 -24.66 -25.57
CA CYS A 129 -36.99 -23.23 -25.90
C CYS A 129 -35.69 -22.77 -26.60
N HIS A 130 -34.59 -23.52 -26.49
CA HIS A 130 -33.26 -23.18 -27.01
C HIS A 130 -32.62 -24.30 -27.85
N GLY A 131 -33.42 -25.10 -28.54
CA GLY A 131 -32.96 -26.16 -29.43
C GLY A 131 -32.72 -25.70 -30.87
N ALA A 132 -32.62 -26.67 -31.79
CA ALA A 132 -32.51 -26.38 -33.22
C ALA A 132 -33.75 -25.67 -33.79
N ASP A 133 -34.95 -26.09 -33.36
CA ASP A 133 -36.24 -25.67 -33.92
C ASP A 133 -36.80 -24.39 -33.26
N THR A 134 -36.45 -24.13 -32.00
CA THR A 134 -36.89 -22.97 -31.20
C THR A 134 -35.68 -22.33 -30.53
N GLN A 135 -35.47 -21.03 -30.73
CA GLN A 135 -34.27 -20.29 -30.29
C GLN A 135 -34.68 -18.99 -29.59
N GLU A 136 -35.32 -19.12 -28.42
CA GLU A 136 -35.72 -17.95 -27.63
C GLU A 136 -34.51 -17.10 -27.24
N ALA A 137 -34.71 -15.78 -27.23
CA ALA A 137 -33.65 -14.78 -27.07
C ALA A 137 -32.44 -14.92 -28.03
N SER A 138 -32.57 -15.65 -29.15
CA SER A 138 -31.47 -16.05 -30.05
C SER A 138 -30.39 -16.91 -29.37
N VAL A 139 -30.74 -17.59 -28.28
CA VAL A 139 -29.88 -18.54 -27.57
C VAL A 139 -30.18 -19.95 -28.04
N ARG A 140 -29.11 -20.72 -28.28
CA ARG A 140 -29.15 -22.14 -28.64
C ARG A 140 -28.21 -22.92 -27.72
N VAL A 141 -28.67 -24.07 -27.22
CA VAL A 141 -27.94 -24.89 -26.22
C VAL A 141 -27.62 -26.31 -26.67
N ASP A 142 -28.23 -26.83 -27.75
CA ASP A 142 -27.99 -28.20 -28.24
C ASP A 142 -26.65 -28.35 -28.97
N ASP A 143 -26.09 -27.26 -29.49
CA ASP A 143 -24.77 -27.16 -30.12
C ASP A 143 -23.68 -26.61 -29.19
N MET A 144 -24.01 -26.25 -27.93
CA MET A 144 -23.03 -25.81 -26.94
C MET A 144 -21.95 -26.86 -26.72
N THR A 145 -20.72 -26.42 -26.89
CA THR A 145 -19.52 -27.22 -26.62
C THR A 145 -19.10 -27.06 -25.15
N PRO A 146 -18.37 -28.05 -24.59
CA PRO A 146 -17.72 -27.89 -23.29
C PRO A 146 -16.92 -26.59 -23.25
N ILE A 147 -16.84 -25.95 -22.08
CA ILE A 147 -15.98 -24.79 -21.90
C ILE A 147 -14.53 -25.22 -22.10
N ASP A 148 -13.94 -24.79 -23.22
CA ASP A 148 -12.50 -24.76 -23.42
C ASP A 148 -12.05 -23.30 -23.57
N GLY A 149 -10.74 -23.05 -23.40
CA GLY A 149 -10.17 -21.70 -23.48
C GLY A 149 -10.25 -20.99 -24.85
N ARG A 150 -11.05 -21.50 -25.80
CA ARG A 150 -11.36 -20.89 -27.10
C ARG A 150 -12.86 -20.63 -27.29
N THR A 151 -13.72 -21.28 -26.51
CA THR A 151 -15.18 -21.06 -26.52
C THR A 151 -15.58 -19.74 -25.84
N SER A 152 -16.65 -19.10 -26.34
CA SER A 152 -17.21 -17.89 -25.73
C SER A 152 -17.84 -18.19 -24.38
N GLY A 153 -17.05 -18.08 -23.32
CA GLY A 153 -17.47 -18.31 -21.93
C GLY A 153 -18.64 -17.44 -21.48
N ASP A 154 -18.92 -16.32 -22.17
CA ASP A 154 -20.03 -15.41 -21.88
C ASP A 154 -21.41 -16.08 -22.00
N LEU A 155 -21.60 -17.00 -22.96
CA LEU A 155 -22.86 -17.75 -23.05
C LEU A 155 -23.00 -18.74 -21.89
N TRP A 156 -21.92 -19.40 -21.49
CA TRP A 156 -21.92 -20.29 -20.34
C TRP A 156 -22.11 -19.55 -19.01
N LYS A 157 -21.53 -18.35 -18.85
CA LYS A 157 -21.80 -17.43 -17.74
C LYS A 157 -23.29 -17.12 -17.68
N HIS A 158 -23.86 -16.66 -18.80
CA HIS A 158 -25.28 -16.32 -18.87
C HIS A 158 -26.19 -17.52 -18.56
N VAL A 159 -25.87 -18.73 -19.05
CA VAL A 159 -26.60 -19.96 -18.73
C VAL A 159 -26.51 -20.30 -17.23
N ALA A 160 -25.32 -20.21 -16.62
CA ALA A 160 -25.17 -20.41 -15.17
C ALA A 160 -25.99 -19.37 -14.38
N ASP A 161 -25.93 -18.10 -14.76
CA ASP A 161 -26.70 -17.03 -14.13
C ASP A 161 -28.21 -17.29 -14.23
N GLN A 162 -28.74 -17.65 -15.41
CA GLN A 162 -30.17 -17.93 -15.57
C GLN A 162 -30.63 -19.16 -14.75
N ILE A 163 -29.78 -20.18 -14.63
CA ILE A 163 -30.04 -21.37 -13.81
C ILE A 163 -29.99 -21.02 -12.31
N GLU A 164 -29.04 -20.21 -11.86
CA GLU A 164 -28.84 -19.80 -10.46
C GLU A 164 -29.86 -18.77 -9.97
N LEU A 165 -30.35 -17.90 -10.86
CA LEU A 165 -31.43 -16.93 -10.60
C LEU A 165 -32.84 -17.55 -10.66
N GLU A 166 -32.94 -18.86 -10.92
CA GLU A 166 -34.20 -19.58 -11.18
C GLU A 166 -35.05 -18.93 -12.29
N ALA A 167 -34.38 -18.20 -13.19
CA ALA A 167 -34.98 -17.55 -14.34
C ALA A 167 -35.29 -18.56 -15.44
N MET A 168 -34.42 -19.55 -15.61
CA MET A 168 -34.60 -20.68 -16.51
C MET A 168 -34.49 -22.04 -15.76
N PRO A 169 -35.26 -23.06 -16.15
CA PRO A 169 -36.37 -23.01 -17.12
C PRO A 169 -37.54 -22.14 -16.61
N PRO A 170 -38.45 -21.66 -17.47
CA PRO A 170 -39.59 -20.85 -17.03
C PRO A 170 -40.60 -21.68 -16.21
N GLU A 171 -41.44 -21.00 -15.42
CA GLU A 171 -42.31 -21.64 -14.40
C GLU A 171 -43.33 -22.66 -14.95
N ASP A 172 -43.68 -22.55 -16.23
CA ASP A 172 -44.58 -23.45 -16.95
C ASP A 172 -43.87 -24.67 -17.58
N SER A 173 -42.53 -24.70 -17.52
CA SER A 173 -41.68 -25.78 -18.04
C SER A 173 -41.18 -26.73 -16.95
N THR A 174 -40.68 -27.90 -17.36
CA THR A 174 -40.10 -28.89 -16.44
C THR A 174 -38.97 -28.28 -15.62
N GLN A 175 -39.08 -28.33 -14.29
CA GLN A 175 -38.06 -27.76 -13.39
C GLN A 175 -37.03 -28.82 -12.93
N PRO A 176 -35.73 -28.48 -12.86
CA PRO A 176 -34.73 -29.30 -12.18
C PRO A 176 -34.88 -29.19 -10.65
N SER A 177 -34.41 -30.20 -9.92
CA SER A 177 -34.29 -30.08 -8.46
C SER A 177 -33.15 -29.15 -8.05
N ASP A 178 -33.22 -28.54 -6.88
CA ASP A 178 -32.18 -27.65 -6.34
C ASP A 178 -30.79 -28.30 -6.33
N LYS A 179 -30.74 -29.62 -6.09
CA LYS A 179 -29.51 -30.41 -6.11
C LYS A 179 -28.92 -30.55 -7.52
N GLU A 180 -29.75 -30.67 -8.54
CA GLU A 180 -29.31 -30.70 -9.94
C GLU A 180 -28.93 -29.30 -10.41
N ARG A 181 -29.75 -28.29 -10.10
CA ARG A 181 -29.49 -26.86 -10.35
C ARG A 181 -28.10 -26.48 -9.79
N LYS A 182 -27.84 -26.76 -8.51
CA LYS A 182 -26.55 -26.53 -7.87
C LYS A 182 -25.41 -27.32 -8.52
N ALA A 183 -25.57 -28.62 -8.76
CA ALA A 183 -24.51 -29.44 -9.34
C ALA A 183 -24.08 -28.98 -10.74
N ILE A 184 -25.00 -28.42 -11.54
CA ILE A 184 -24.70 -27.84 -12.85
C ILE A 184 -24.05 -26.46 -12.73
N VAL A 185 -24.58 -25.57 -11.89
CA VAL A 185 -23.99 -24.23 -11.66
C VAL A 185 -22.57 -24.34 -11.10
N ASP A 186 -22.35 -25.23 -10.11
CA ASP A 186 -21.02 -25.52 -9.55
C ASP A 186 -20.04 -26.00 -10.63
N TRP A 187 -20.49 -26.89 -11.53
CA TRP A 187 -19.66 -27.37 -12.64
C TRP A 187 -19.34 -26.26 -13.65
N ILE A 188 -20.34 -25.48 -14.09
CA ILE A 188 -20.14 -24.39 -15.05
C ILE A 188 -19.18 -23.35 -14.47
N ARG A 189 -19.38 -22.92 -13.21
CA ARG A 189 -18.48 -22.00 -12.52
C ARG A 189 -17.06 -22.56 -12.38
N ALA A 190 -16.91 -23.85 -12.05
CA ALA A 190 -15.59 -24.49 -11.94
C ALA A 190 -14.87 -24.62 -13.29
N GLU A 191 -15.60 -24.81 -14.40
CA GLU A 191 -15.04 -24.77 -15.76
C GLU A 191 -14.72 -23.35 -16.22
N ILE A 192 -15.56 -22.35 -15.90
CA ILE A 192 -15.26 -20.93 -16.17
C ILE A 192 -14.01 -20.52 -15.40
N LYS A 193 -13.92 -20.78 -14.09
CA LYS A 193 -12.72 -20.50 -13.27
C LYS A 193 -11.50 -21.21 -13.85
N ARG A 194 -11.63 -22.44 -14.35
CA ARG A 194 -10.53 -23.15 -15.05
C ARG A 194 -10.16 -22.54 -16.41
N ALA A 195 -11.12 -22.08 -17.20
CA ALA A 195 -10.87 -21.45 -18.49
C ALA A 195 -10.30 -20.03 -18.34
N GLU A 196 -10.75 -19.26 -17.36
CA GLU A 196 -10.17 -17.98 -16.96
C GLU A 196 -8.77 -18.17 -16.39
N LYS A 197 -8.56 -19.13 -15.48
CA LYS A 197 -7.22 -19.59 -15.06
C LYS A 197 -6.36 -20.00 -16.25
N ALA A 198 -6.91 -20.64 -17.29
CA ALA A 198 -6.17 -21.06 -18.49
C ALA A 198 -5.91 -19.92 -19.51
N ALA A 199 -6.73 -18.87 -19.53
CA ALA A 199 -6.55 -17.69 -20.37
C ALA A 199 -5.63 -16.64 -19.72
N ALA A 200 -5.69 -16.52 -18.40
CA ALA A 200 -4.72 -15.79 -17.57
C ALA A 200 -3.44 -16.60 -17.33
N SER A 201 -3.46 -17.92 -17.57
CA SER A 201 -2.26 -18.77 -17.53
C SER A 201 -1.25 -18.24 -18.52
N THR A 202 -0.03 -18.13 -18.05
CA THR A 202 1.12 -17.82 -18.89
C THR A 202 1.53 -19.04 -19.73
N GLY A 203 0.89 -20.20 -19.51
CA GLY A 203 1.23 -21.50 -20.07
C GLY A 203 2.47 -22.10 -19.42
N GLY A 204 2.67 -21.89 -18.11
CA GLY A 204 3.93 -22.24 -17.45
C GLY A 204 5.14 -21.45 -17.97
N LYS A 205 4.92 -20.20 -18.43
CA LYS A 205 6.00 -19.26 -18.75
C LYS A 205 6.29 -18.39 -17.53
N VAL A 206 7.56 -18.26 -17.18
CA VAL A 206 8.05 -17.22 -16.28
C VAL A 206 7.67 -15.86 -16.87
N VAL A 207 6.78 -15.13 -16.19
CA VAL A 207 6.64 -13.69 -16.42
C VAL A 207 7.78 -13.03 -15.67
N LEU A 208 8.43 -12.04 -16.29
CA LEU A 208 9.46 -11.24 -15.62
C LEU A 208 8.83 -10.46 -14.46
N ARG A 209 8.82 -11.07 -13.27
CA ARG A 209 8.45 -10.42 -12.01
C ARG A 209 9.55 -9.45 -11.62
N ARG A 210 9.18 -8.20 -11.40
CA ARG A 210 10.03 -7.22 -10.74
C ARG A 210 9.82 -7.25 -9.24
N LEU A 211 10.76 -6.65 -8.53
CA LEU A 211 10.53 -6.26 -7.14
C LEU A 211 9.32 -5.32 -7.10
N ASN A 212 8.33 -5.64 -6.26
CA ASN A 212 7.28 -4.68 -5.89
C ASN A 212 7.89 -3.55 -5.04
N LYS A 213 7.09 -2.53 -4.72
CA LYS A 213 7.50 -1.35 -3.96
C LYS A 213 8.14 -1.70 -2.60
N SER A 214 7.51 -2.61 -1.85
CA SER A 214 8.01 -3.09 -0.55
C SER A 214 9.33 -3.87 -0.68
N GLU A 215 9.39 -4.78 -1.64
CA GLU A 215 10.56 -5.63 -1.93
C GLU A 215 11.75 -4.80 -2.39
N TYR A 216 11.52 -3.78 -3.23
CA TYR A 216 12.54 -2.81 -3.62
C TYR A 216 13.04 -2.03 -2.40
N ALA A 217 12.14 -1.51 -1.56
CA ALA A 217 12.50 -0.79 -0.34
C ALA A 217 13.39 -1.64 0.58
N GLU A 218 12.99 -2.88 0.85
CA GLU A 218 13.73 -3.79 1.72
C GLU A 218 15.02 -4.34 1.12
N THR A 219 15.08 -4.49 -0.20
CA THR A 219 16.31 -4.87 -0.90
C THR A 219 17.34 -3.76 -0.83
N ILE A 220 16.96 -2.52 -1.15
CA ILE A 220 17.85 -1.35 -1.06
C ILE A 220 18.28 -1.11 0.39
N ARG A 221 17.35 -1.18 1.36
CA ARG A 221 17.62 -0.98 2.78
C ARG A 221 18.66 -1.98 3.32
N GLN A 222 18.56 -3.26 2.94
CA GLN A 222 19.53 -4.28 3.35
C GLN A 222 20.86 -4.16 2.60
N LEU A 223 20.87 -4.01 1.27
CA LEU A 223 22.11 -3.89 0.49
C LEU A 223 22.96 -2.69 0.91
N LEU A 224 22.31 -1.55 1.17
CA LEU A 224 22.96 -0.30 1.56
C LEU A 224 23.00 -0.06 3.08
N SER A 225 22.53 -1.01 3.90
CA SER A 225 22.51 -0.89 5.37
C SER A 225 21.93 0.45 5.85
N LEU A 226 20.78 0.85 5.28
CA LEU A 226 20.12 2.11 5.57
C LEU A 226 19.42 2.08 6.93
N HIS A 227 19.32 3.24 7.57
CA HIS A 227 18.51 3.40 8.78
C HIS A 227 17.03 3.12 8.48
N PRO A 228 16.25 2.46 9.36
CA PRO A 228 14.86 2.07 9.08
C PRO A 228 13.97 3.24 8.62
N GLU A 229 14.14 4.41 9.23
CA GLU A 229 13.46 5.68 8.87
C GLU A 229 13.72 6.21 7.45
N VAL A 230 14.68 5.64 6.71
CA VAL A 230 14.91 5.95 5.31
C VAL A 230 14.06 5.00 4.48
N ASP A 231 13.12 5.55 3.73
CA ASP A 231 12.36 4.81 2.73
C ASP A 231 12.98 4.99 1.33
N PRO A 232 13.57 3.94 0.73
CA PRO A 232 14.05 3.98 -0.65
C PRO A 232 12.93 4.09 -1.69
N ALA A 233 11.70 3.71 -1.35
CA ALA A 233 10.57 3.60 -2.27
C ALA A 233 9.55 4.76 -2.16
N GLU A 234 9.85 5.79 -1.35
CA GLU A 234 8.99 6.96 -1.06
C GLU A 234 8.38 7.61 -2.31
N LYS A 235 9.11 7.60 -3.43
CA LYS A 235 8.70 8.18 -4.71
C LYS A 235 8.08 7.20 -5.71
N LEU A 236 8.13 5.90 -5.43
CA LEU A 236 7.58 4.88 -6.34
C LEU A 236 6.04 4.89 -6.23
N PRO A 237 5.31 4.79 -7.36
CA PRO A 237 3.88 4.57 -7.31
C PRO A 237 3.58 3.22 -6.65
N ASP A 238 2.37 3.06 -6.13
CA ASP A 238 1.89 1.74 -5.72
C ASP A 238 1.69 0.85 -6.96
N ASP A 239 1.78 -0.46 -6.74
CA ASP A 239 1.80 -1.47 -7.80
C ASP A 239 0.38 -1.94 -8.17
N ASP A 240 0.17 -2.28 -9.44
CA ASP A 240 -1.04 -2.97 -9.89
C ASP A 240 -1.16 -4.34 -9.20
N VAL A 241 -2.39 -4.75 -8.86
CA VAL A 241 -2.66 -5.99 -8.12
C VAL A 241 -3.43 -7.03 -8.93
N TYR A 242 -3.18 -8.31 -8.66
CA TYR A 242 -3.94 -9.45 -9.16
C TYR A 242 -4.41 -10.31 -7.97
N GLU A 243 -5.72 -10.59 -7.87
CA GLU A 243 -6.31 -11.36 -6.75
C GLU A 243 -6.02 -10.75 -5.34
N GLY A 244 -5.67 -9.46 -5.30
CA GLY A 244 -5.22 -8.71 -4.11
C GLY A 244 -3.70 -8.56 -3.99
N PHE A 245 -2.90 -9.26 -4.82
CA PHE A 245 -1.45 -9.35 -4.68
C PHE A 245 -0.65 -8.50 -5.67
N ASP A 246 0.37 -7.80 -5.16
CA ASP A 246 1.28 -6.93 -5.94
C ASP A 246 2.58 -7.64 -6.39
N THR A 247 2.83 -8.85 -5.89
CA THR A 247 3.99 -9.67 -6.26
C THR A 247 3.84 -10.31 -7.65
N VAL A 248 2.67 -10.16 -8.29
CA VAL A 248 2.28 -10.90 -9.47
C VAL A 248 2.82 -10.27 -10.75
N GLY A 249 3.85 -10.87 -11.34
CA GLY A 249 4.55 -10.33 -12.52
C GLY A 249 3.63 -10.04 -13.73
N ALA A 250 2.50 -10.74 -13.85
CA ALA A 250 1.53 -10.55 -14.93
C ALA A 250 0.85 -9.15 -14.95
N VAL A 251 0.85 -8.42 -13.83
CA VAL A 251 0.32 -7.05 -13.73
C VAL A 251 1.41 -5.99 -13.52
N GLN A 252 2.66 -6.39 -13.24
CA GLN A 252 3.77 -5.49 -12.93
C GLN A 252 4.39 -4.82 -14.18
N ASN A 253 3.61 -4.01 -14.88
CA ASN A 253 4.06 -3.25 -16.05
C ASN A 253 5.21 -2.28 -15.70
N VAL A 254 6.10 -2.02 -16.67
CA VAL A 254 7.20 -1.06 -16.53
C VAL A 254 7.07 0.06 -17.56
N SER A 255 6.95 1.29 -17.07
CA SER A 255 6.94 2.49 -17.91
C SER A 255 8.30 3.21 -17.86
N ALA A 256 8.57 4.06 -18.86
CA ALA A 256 9.76 4.90 -18.86
C ALA A 256 9.84 5.79 -17.60
N ARG A 257 8.70 6.31 -17.13
CA ARG A 257 8.63 7.12 -15.90
C ARG A 257 8.95 6.29 -14.64
N LEU A 258 8.57 5.02 -14.60
CA LEU A 258 8.92 4.14 -13.48
C LEU A 258 10.45 3.89 -13.42
N LEU A 259 11.11 3.71 -14.58
CA LEU A 259 12.57 3.58 -14.65
C LEU A 259 13.30 4.85 -14.19
N GLU A 260 12.80 6.04 -14.55
CA GLU A 260 13.30 7.31 -14.01
C GLU A 260 13.17 7.38 -12.48
N LEU A 261 12.03 6.94 -11.92
CA LEU A 261 11.79 6.93 -10.48
C LEU A 261 12.68 5.92 -9.74
N TYR A 262 12.98 4.75 -10.31
CA TYR A 262 13.99 3.83 -9.78
C TYR A 262 15.37 4.48 -9.76
N PHE A 263 15.76 5.19 -10.81
CA PHE A 263 17.03 5.94 -10.85
C PHE A 263 17.09 7.07 -9.81
N GLU A 264 16.05 7.90 -9.70
CA GLU A 264 15.94 8.94 -8.66
C GLU A 264 16.04 8.32 -7.25
N SER A 265 15.39 7.17 -7.02
CA SER A 265 15.36 6.45 -5.74
C SER A 265 16.70 5.82 -5.38
N ALA A 266 17.36 5.17 -6.35
CA ALA A 266 18.70 4.60 -6.19
C ALA A 266 19.73 5.71 -5.87
N GLN A 267 19.71 6.82 -6.61
CA GLN A 267 20.59 7.97 -6.35
C GLN A 267 20.37 8.58 -4.96
N LYS A 268 19.10 8.81 -4.56
CA LYS A 268 18.76 9.34 -3.23
C LYS A 268 19.27 8.40 -2.13
N SER A 269 18.99 7.10 -2.25
CA SER A 269 19.40 6.07 -1.29
C SER A 269 20.93 5.98 -1.16
N LEU A 270 21.65 6.01 -2.29
CA LEU A 270 23.10 5.97 -2.33
C LEU A 270 23.76 7.26 -1.81
N GLN A 271 23.11 8.41 -1.93
CA GLN A 271 23.59 9.66 -1.34
C GLN A 271 23.51 9.62 0.20
N VAL A 272 22.52 8.91 0.76
CA VAL A 272 22.42 8.65 2.20
C VAL A 272 23.43 7.59 2.66
N ALA A 273 23.57 6.51 1.90
CA ALA A 273 24.44 5.38 2.21
C ALA A 273 25.94 5.74 2.10
N LEU A 274 26.34 6.31 0.97
CA LEU A 274 27.73 6.60 0.59
C LEU A 274 27.93 8.11 0.33
N PRO A 275 27.73 9.00 1.32
CA PRO A 275 27.88 10.45 1.13
C PRO A 275 29.32 10.86 0.75
N SER A 276 29.46 11.86 -0.14
CA SER A 276 30.77 12.32 -0.68
C SER A 276 31.69 12.99 0.34
N SER A 277 31.23 13.25 1.56
CA SER A 277 32.01 13.90 2.61
C SER A 277 31.54 13.52 4.00
N LYS A 278 32.44 13.63 4.98
CA LYS A 278 32.13 13.37 6.38
C LYS A 278 31.02 14.33 6.86
N PRO A 279 30.00 13.86 7.59
CA PRO A 279 28.99 14.74 8.19
C PRO A 279 29.65 15.82 9.06
N PRO A 280 29.05 17.01 9.18
CA PRO A 280 29.53 18.02 10.11
C PRO A 280 29.53 17.47 11.54
N LYS A 281 30.36 18.06 12.41
CA LYS A 281 30.37 17.65 13.83
C LYS A 281 28.95 17.77 14.41
N PRO A 282 28.48 16.80 15.22
CA PRO A 282 27.17 16.89 15.84
C PRO A 282 27.07 18.16 16.69
N GLU A 283 25.98 18.90 16.53
CA GLU A 283 25.64 20.03 17.39
C GLU A 283 24.52 19.64 18.34
N VAL A 284 24.51 20.26 19.52
CA VAL A 284 23.48 20.08 20.54
C VAL A 284 22.70 21.39 20.66
N GLY A 285 21.47 21.40 20.14
CA GLY A 285 20.49 22.41 20.48
C GLY A 285 19.77 21.99 21.75
N ARG A 286 19.92 22.73 22.85
CA ARG A 286 19.18 22.49 24.10
C ARG A 286 18.31 23.69 24.46
N LEU A 287 17.02 23.45 24.65
CA LEU A 287 16.08 24.40 25.24
C LEU A 287 15.74 23.92 26.65
N GLU A 288 16.12 24.71 27.65
CA GLU A 288 15.68 24.51 29.03
C GLU A 288 14.41 25.35 29.30
N GLY A 289 13.46 24.80 30.07
CA GLY A 289 12.21 25.51 30.37
C GLY A 289 12.40 26.85 31.09
N ALA A 290 13.56 27.05 31.75
CA ALA A 290 13.97 28.31 32.38
C ALA A 290 14.40 29.42 31.39
N ALA A 291 14.67 29.11 30.11
CA ALA A 291 15.21 30.05 29.12
C ALA A 291 14.23 31.17 28.70
N LEU A 292 12.96 31.06 29.09
CA LEU A 292 11.95 32.11 28.96
C LEU A 292 11.61 32.66 30.36
N SER A 293 12.25 33.75 30.78
CA SER A 293 11.99 34.31 32.11
C SER A 293 10.53 34.80 32.23
N GLN A 294 9.90 34.57 33.38
CA GLN A 294 8.53 35.01 33.64
C GLN A 294 8.37 36.53 33.41
N ASP A 295 9.36 37.32 33.85
CA ASP A 295 9.45 38.75 33.58
C ASP A 295 9.46 39.10 32.08
N TRP A 296 10.15 38.33 31.23
CA TRP A 296 10.12 38.52 29.79
C TRP A 296 8.75 38.17 29.19
N ILE A 297 8.14 37.06 29.64
CA ILE A 297 6.80 36.62 29.24
C ILE A 297 5.76 37.69 29.60
N ASP A 298 5.75 38.14 30.86
CA ASP A 298 4.82 39.16 31.36
C ASP A 298 4.97 40.48 30.60
N LYS A 299 6.21 40.89 30.28
CA LYS A 299 6.49 42.07 29.44
C LYS A 299 5.94 41.90 28.01
N GLN A 300 6.06 40.73 27.39
CA GLN A 300 5.49 40.50 26.06
C GLN A 300 3.95 40.41 26.10
N LEU A 301 3.40 39.77 27.14
CA LEU A 301 1.95 39.62 27.32
C LEU A 301 1.27 40.98 27.59
N ALA A 302 1.88 41.85 28.39
CA ALA A 302 1.42 43.22 28.60
C ALA A 302 1.38 44.02 27.28
N VAL A 303 2.37 43.84 26.40
CA VAL A 303 2.39 44.45 25.06
C VAL A 303 1.28 43.87 24.16
N LYS A 304 1.06 42.55 24.17
CA LYS A 304 -0.02 41.88 23.40
C LYS A 304 -1.42 42.32 23.88
N ASN A 305 -1.65 42.34 25.19
CA ASN A 305 -2.92 42.77 25.80
C ASN A 305 -3.24 44.23 25.47
N LYS A 306 -2.23 45.11 25.53
CA LYS A 306 -2.38 46.53 25.14
C LYS A 306 -2.67 46.72 23.65
N ALA A 307 -2.13 45.85 22.78
CA ALA A 307 -2.46 45.85 21.35
C ALA A 307 -3.92 45.39 21.11
N ALA A 308 -4.38 44.36 21.82
CA ALA A 308 -5.76 43.87 21.74
C ALA A 308 -6.77 44.96 22.19
N GLN A 309 -6.53 45.59 23.35
CA GLN A 309 -7.33 46.72 23.84
C GLN A 309 -7.44 47.86 22.82
N LEU A 310 -6.35 48.19 22.11
CA LEU A 310 -6.36 49.21 21.05
C LEU A 310 -7.16 48.77 19.82
N TYR A 311 -7.14 47.48 19.45
CA TYR A 311 -7.99 46.94 18.39
C TYR A 311 -9.47 47.01 18.78
N ASP A 312 -9.85 46.59 19.98
CA ASP A 312 -11.26 46.61 20.42
C ASP A 312 -11.78 48.03 20.60
N ALA A 313 -10.99 48.93 21.19
CA ALA A 313 -11.29 50.36 21.24
C ALA A 313 -11.43 50.97 19.84
N SER A 314 -10.63 50.53 18.84
CA SER A 314 -10.78 51.01 17.47
C SER A 314 -12.15 50.66 16.88
N ARG A 315 -12.68 49.45 17.13
CA ARG A 315 -13.95 48.94 16.55
C ARG A 315 -15.13 49.86 16.86
N GLN A 316 -15.17 50.46 18.05
CA GLN A 316 -16.21 51.42 18.47
C GLN A 316 -16.28 52.66 17.57
N TYR A 317 -15.17 53.06 16.95
CA TYR A 317 -15.08 54.24 16.07
C TYR A 317 -15.25 53.91 14.58
N ARG A 318 -15.40 52.64 14.20
CA ARG A 318 -15.40 52.20 12.78
C ARG A 318 -16.46 52.89 11.90
N ARG A 319 -17.59 53.28 12.47
CA ARG A 319 -18.68 54.00 11.77
C ARG A 319 -18.75 55.50 12.10
N SER A 320 -18.28 55.92 13.28
CA SER A 320 -18.45 57.28 13.81
C SER A 320 -17.24 58.20 13.60
N ASP A 321 -16.02 57.67 13.58
CA ASP A 321 -14.79 58.41 13.27
C ASP A 321 -13.77 57.50 12.55
N PRO A 322 -13.85 57.41 11.20
CA PRO A 322 -12.93 56.58 10.41
C PRO A 322 -11.45 56.96 10.57
N LYS A 323 -11.13 58.23 10.86
CA LYS A 323 -9.75 58.70 11.05
C LYS A 323 -9.19 58.24 12.41
N LYS A 324 -10.02 58.20 13.46
CA LYS A 324 -9.65 57.63 14.77
C LYS A 324 -9.60 56.11 14.75
N TYR A 325 -10.51 55.44 14.03
CA TYR A 325 -10.45 54.00 13.78
C TYR A 325 -9.09 53.58 13.21
N GLU A 326 -8.68 54.15 12.07
CA GLU A 326 -7.45 53.71 11.39
C GLU A 326 -6.17 54.10 12.17
N ARG A 327 -6.20 55.23 12.90
CA ARG A 327 -5.11 55.64 13.81
C ARG A 327 -4.90 54.66 14.96
N LEU A 328 -5.97 54.25 15.66
CA LEU A 328 -5.89 53.26 16.74
C LEU A 328 -5.46 51.89 16.21
N ARG A 329 -6.00 51.48 15.05
CA ARG A 329 -5.63 50.24 14.35
C ARG A 329 -4.15 50.21 13.94
N LYS A 330 -3.61 51.33 13.45
CA LYS A 330 -2.18 51.48 13.10
C LYS A 330 -1.28 51.45 14.34
N GLN A 331 -1.71 52.03 15.45
CA GLN A 331 -1.01 51.91 16.75
C GLN A 331 -1.01 50.47 17.25
N ALA A 332 -2.16 49.80 17.26
CA ALA A 332 -2.29 48.38 17.64
C ALA A 332 -1.37 47.47 16.80
N ARG A 333 -1.36 47.67 15.48
CA ARG A 333 -0.49 46.93 14.54
C ARG A 333 0.99 47.15 14.85
N LYS A 334 1.42 48.41 15.05
CA LYS A 334 2.82 48.74 15.39
C LYS A 334 3.23 48.11 16.73
N LEU A 335 2.33 48.10 17.71
CA LEU A 335 2.58 47.51 19.03
C LEU A 335 2.71 45.98 18.94
N SER A 336 1.81 45.31 18.22
CA SER A 336 1.88 43.85 17.96
C SER A 336 3.18 43.45 17.22
N GLN A 337 3.64 44.29 16.28
CA GLN A 337 4.92 44.09 15.59
C GLN A 337 6.16 44.29 16.48
N SER A 338 6.03 44.97 17.63
CA SER A 338 7.16 45.29 18.52
C SER A 338 7.53 44.24 19.58
N VAL A 339 6.71 43.19 19.73
CA VAL A 339 6.99 42.04 20.60
C VAL A 339 8.31 41.38 20.16
N LYS A 340 9.24 41.15 21.09
CA LYS A 340 10.54 40.53 20.81
C LYS A 340 10.41 39.00 20.64
N GLN A 341 11.37 38.37 19.97
CA GLN A 341 11.54 36.92 19.95
C GLN A 341 12.69 36.53 20.90
N PRO A 342 12.69 35.32 21.48
CA PRO A 342 13.90 34.73 22.09
C PRO A 342 14.97 34.49 21.00
N ASP A 343 16.19 34.19 21.44
CA ASP A 343 17.36 34.24 20.57
C ASP A 343 17.29 33.23 19.40
N ARG A 344 17.70 33.66 18.21
CA ARG A 344 17.24 33.07 16.93
C ARG A 344 18.06 31.90 16.42
N ASP A 345 19.17 31.58 17.05
CA ASP A 345 20.26 30.89 16.36
C ASP A 345 20.20 29.35 16.45
N ALA A 346 19.30 28.78 17.27
CA ALA A 346 19.11 27.32 17.36
C ALA A 346 17.62 26.86 17.39
N PHE A 347 16.74 27.62 18.05
CA PHE A 347 15.32 27.25 18.20
C PHE A 347 14.39 28.30 17.61
N GLN A 348 13.43 27.87 16.80
CA GLN A 348 12.29 28.68 16.41
C GLN A 348 11.15 28.43 17.40
N ILE A 349 10.61 29.51 17.99
CA ILE A 349 9.33 29.51 18.72
C ILE A 349 8.32 30.33 17.92
N ASP A 350 7.37 29.64 17.28
CA ASP A 350 6.34 30.33 16.47
C ASP A 350 5.31 31.05 17.36
N ARG A 351 4.89 32.23 16.91
CA ARG A 351 4.69 33.39 17.78
C ARG A 351 3.25 33.89 17.89
N ASP A 352 2.31 33.23 17.21
CA ASP A 352 0.92 33.67 17.19
C ASP A 352 0.31 33.63 18.61
N ASP A 353 0.67 32.61 19.41
CA ASP A 353 -0.32 31.98 20.29
C ASP A 353 0.22 31.46 21.64
N LEU A 354 1.08 32.24 22.30
CA LEU A 354 1.69 31.90 23.60
C LEU A 354 0.69 31.78 24.77
N GLY A 355 0.25 30.56 25.06
CA GLY A 355 -0.36 30.11 26.33
C GLY A 355 0.66 29.48 27.30
N LEU A 356 1.82 30.14 27.45
CA LEU A 356 2.95 29.63 28.25
C LEU A 356 2.97 30.24 29.65
N ALA A 357 3.14 29.40 30.68
CA ALA A 357 3.34 29.82 32.06
C ALA A 357 4.53 29.08 32.69
N ARG A 358 5.35 29.77 33.49
CA ARG A 358 6.41 29.13 34.27
C ARG A 358 5.81 28.48 35.52
N VAL A 359 6.15 27.21 35.76
CA VAL A 359 5.90 26.54 37.05
C VAL A 359 7.19 25.83 37.46
N GLY A 360 7.79 26.29 38.56
CA GLY A 360 9.13 25.87 38.96
C GLY A 360 10.17 26.23 37.91
N ASP A 361 11.00 25.27 37.52
CA ASP A 361 12.12 25.48 36.57
C ASP A 361 11.82 25.00 35.14
N GLY A 362 10.56 24.64 34.86
CA GLY A 362 10.11 24.17 33.55
C GLY A 362 8.95 24.98 32.96
N LEU A 363 8.65 24.69 31.70
CA LEU A 363 7.68 25.38 30.87
C LEU A 363 6.34 24.64 30.85
N VAL A 364 5.26 25.23 31.36
CA VAL A 364 3.90 24.67 31.17
C VAL A 364 3.31 25.18 29.87
N VAL A 365 2.94 24.25 29.01
CA VAL A 365 2.19 24.46 27.77
C VAL A 365 0.73 24.04 28.00
N ARG A 366 -0.19 25.01 28.01
CA ARG A 366 -1.63 24.77 27.93
C ARG A 366 -2.19 25.44 26.68
N ARG A 367 -3.06 24.75 25.95
CA ARG A 367 -3.78 25.34 24.82
C ARG A 367 -4.84 26.28 25.39
N VAL A 368 -4.75 27.58 25.08
CA VAL A 368 -5.75 28.59 25.47
C VAL A 368 -6.74 28.76 24.32
N ALA A 369 -8.00 29.09 24.63
CA ALA A 369 -9.19 29.04 23.78
C ALA A 369 -9.24 29.98 22.54
N THR A 370 -8.15 30.12 21.79
CA THR A 370 -8.14 30.55 20.38
C THR A 370 -6.82 30.22 19.67
N MET A 371 -5.91 29.47 20.32
CA MET A 371 -4.47 29.69 20.16
C MET A 371 -3.76 28.38 19.76
N LYS A 372 -3.01 28.41 18.64
CA LYS A 372 -2.13 27.30 18.18
C LYS A 372 -1.03 27.03 19.20
N LEU A 373 -0.68 25.76 19.42
CA LEU A 373 0.46 25.42 20.28
C LEU A 373 1.75 26.09 19.75
N PRO A 374 2.62 26.62 20.63
CA PRO A 374 3.89 27.20 20.20
C PRO A 374 4.74 26.13 19.53
N ARG A 375 5.08 26.34 18.24
CA ARG A 375 6.03 25.46 17.54
C ARG A 375 7.39 25.68 18.20
N ILE A 376 7.85 24.76 19.04
CA ILE A 376 9.25 24.68 19.47
C ILE A 376 9.93 23.73 18.50
N GLY A 377 10.97 24.18 17.80
CA GLY A 377 11.73 23.31 16.90
C GLY A 377 13.16 23.76 16.65
N PHE A 378 14.04 22.79 16.46
CA PHE A 378 15.46 22.97 16.15
C PHE A 378 15.69 23.12 14.64
N ARG A 379 16.62 23.99 14.23
CA ARG A 379 17.04 24.14 12.83
C ARG A 379 18.40 23.49 12.62
N TRP A 380 18.45 22.37 11.89
CA TRP A 380 19.67 21.62 11.63
C TRP A 380 20.51 22.15 10.45
N LYS A 381 21.72 21.59 10.33
CA LYS A 381 22.77 22.02 9.39
C LYS A 381 23.00 21.10 8.19
N GLY A 382 22.32 19.96 8.10
CA GLY A 382 22.40 19.07 6.94
C GLY A 382 21.57 17.79 7.08
N PRO A 383 21.49 16.96 6.04
CA PRO A 383 20.83 15.66 6.11
C PRO A 383 21.57 14.74 7.09
N GLY A 384 20.85 13.90 7.83
CA GLY A 384 21.45 13.01 8.82
C GLY A 384 20.47 12.40 9.83
N ILE A 385 21.02 11.53 10.70
CA ILE A 385 20.32 11.00 11.87
C ILE A 385 20.38 12.06 12.97
N TYR A 386 19.25 12.38 13.59
CA TYR A 386 19.17 13.29 14.74
C TYR A 386 18.47 12.59 15.89
N ARG A 387 19.01 12.78 17.09
CA ARG A 387 18.41 12.33 18.35
C ARG A 387 17.70 13.50 19.02
N ALA A 388 16.41 13.36 19.29
CA ALA A 388 15.65 14.32 20.08
C ALA A 388 15.30 13.70 21.43
N THR A 389 15.72 14.35 22.52
CA THR A 389 15.44 13.97 23.90
C THR A 389 14.59 15.04 24.57
N ALA A 390 13.37 14.69 24.98
CA ALA A 390 12.45 15.57 25.68
C ALA A 390 12.21 15.06 27.10
N VAL A 391 12.44 15.91 28.11
CA VAL A 391 12.08 15.60 29.51
C VAL A 391 10.78 16.32 29.83
N ILE A 392 9.71 15.53 30.01
CA ILE A 392 8.34 16.01 30.06
C ILE A 392 7.54 15.40 31.22
N ARG A 393 6.52 16.11 31.70
CA ARG A 393 5.57 15.62 32.70
C ARG A 393 4.15 16.05 32.38
N GLY A 394 3.19 15.17 32.63
CA GLY A 394 1.77 15.49 32.49
C GLY A 394 1.32 16.54 33.51
N VAL A 395 0.43 17.43 33.11
CA VAL A 395 -0.27 18.37 34.00
C VAL A 395 -1.76 18.06 33.85
N ALA A 396 -2.34 17.46 34.88
CA ALA A 396 -3.74 17.03 34.84
C ALA A 396 -4.71 18.19 34.57
N GLY A 397 -5.75 17.89 33.79
CA GLY A 397 -6.95 18.71 33.68
C GLY A 397 -7.78 18.67 34.96
N LYS A 398 -8.81 19.50 35.03
CA LYS A 398 -9.73 19.59 36.17
C LYS A 398 -10.55 18.32 36.43
N ASP A 399 -10.70 17.49 35.41
CA ASP A 399 -11.30 16.15 35.45
C ASP A 399 -10.30 15.04 35.87
N GLY A 400 -9.04 15.40 36.15
CA GLY A 400 -7.97 14.47 36.46
C GLY A 400 -7.29 13.85 35.23
N THR A 401 -7.71 14.17 34.01
CA THR A 401 -7.14 13.57 32.80
C THR A 401 -5.76 14.13 32.48
N LEU A 402 -4.84 13.28 32.02
CA LEU A 402 -3.47 13.64 31.64
C LEU A 402 -3.33 13.84 30.12
N PRO A 403 -2.32 14.58 29.65
CA PRO A 403 -2.12 14.79 28.22
C PRO A 403 -1.65 13.53 27.50
N THR A 404 -2.18 13.31 26.29
CA THR A 404 -1.49 12.52 25.26
C THR A 404 -0.43 13.40 24.63
N VAL A 405 0.83 13.01 24.67
CA VAL A 405 1.95 13.79 24.12
C VAL A 405 2.48 13.14 22.86
N ASN A 406 2.80 13.95 21.86
CA ASN A 406 3.34 13.53 20.58
C ASN A 406 4.60 14.32 20.22
N LEU A 407 5.66 13.61 19.86
CA LEU A 407 6.89 14.14 19.30
C LEU A 407 6.89 13.82 17.79
N SER A 408 7.08 14.83 16.94
CA SER A 408 6.90 14.71 15.49
C SER A 408 7.88 15.56 14.69
N VAL A 409 8.26 15.11 13.49
CA VAL A 409 8.93 15.94 12.47
C VAL A 409 7.86 16.62 11.62
N GLU A 410 7.93 17.94 11.44
CA GLU A 410 6.98 18.68 10.60
C GLU A 410 7.68 19.54 9.54
N THR A 411 7.28 19.42 8.28
CA THR A 411 7.59 20.39 7.20
C THR A 411 6.60 21.57 7.28
N PRO A 412 6.63 22.53 6.33
CA PRO A 412 5.52 23.47 6.13
C PRO A 412 4.21 22.83 5.66
N PHE A 413 4.23 21.59 5.18
CA PHE A 413 3.10 20.92 4.52
C PHE A 413 2.62 19.64 5.22
N GLU A 414 3.52 18.95 5.94
CA GLU A 414 3.33 17.59 6.46
C GLU A 414 3.80 17.44 7.90
N SER A 415 3.33 16.38 8.59
CA SER A 415 3.69 16.07 9.97
C SER A 415 3.81 14.56 10.16
N ARG A 416 5.04 14.08 10.43
CA ARG A 416 5.37 12.69 10.69
C ARG A 416 5.58 12.47 12.19
N SER A 417 4.79 11.61 12.81
CA SER A 417 4.93 11.25 14.22
C SER A 417 6.20 10.41 14.43
N LEU A 418 7.03 10.77 15.41
CA LEU A 418 8.18 9.97 15.86
C LEU A 418 7.84 9.14 17.11
N TRP A 419 7.01 9.69 17.99
CA TRP A 419 6.62 9.05 19.24
C TRP A 419 5.29 9.65 19.73
N SER A 420 4.47 8.84 20.36
CA SER A 420 3.25 9.30 21.04
C SER A 420 3.01 8.43 22.27
N LYS A 421 2.61 9.03 23.40
CA LYS A 421 2.19 8.29 24.61
C LYS A 421 1.16 9.07 25.40
N ASN A 422 0.23 8.36 26.04
CA ASN A 422 -0.56 8.90 27.15
C ASN A 422 0.34 9.01 28.38
N LEU A 423 0.42 10.18 29.02
CA LEU A 423 1.20 10.33 30.25
C LEU A 423 0.45 9.81 31.48
N ASP A 424 1.22 9.40 32.47
CA ASP A 424 0.88 8.56 33.62
C ASP A 424 1.44 9.15 34.93
N ASP A 425 1.35 10.49 35.08
CA ASP A 425 1.83 11.35 36.17
C ASP A 425 3.36 11.49 36.34
N GLU A 426 4.15 10.52 35.86
CA GLU A 426 5.61 10.51 35.99
C GLU A 426 6.34 11.48 35.04
N VAL A 427 7.61 11.77 35.38
CA VAL A 427 8.54 12.49 34.50
C VAL A 427 9.08 11.52 33.46
N SER A 428 8.57 11.59 32.23
CA SER A 428 9.06 10.80 31.11
C SER A 428 10.23 11.52 30.43
N ALA A 429 11.41 10.88 30.41
CA ALA A 429 12.47 11.20 29.47
C ALA A 429 12.22 10.39 28.18
N VAL A 430 11.91 11.09 27.09
CA VAL A 430 11.59 10.50 25.79
C VAL A 430 12.75 10.78 24.85
N THR A 431 13.43 9.74 24.38
CA THR A 431 14.47 9.85 23.35
C THR A 431 14.00 9.14 22.08
N VAL A 432 14.05 9.86 20.96
CA VAL A 432 13.81 9.31 19.61
C VAL A 432 15.00 9.60 18.72
N GLU A 433 15.31 8.69 17.81
CA GLU A 433 16.22 8.94 16.68
C GLU A 433 15.43 8.94 15.38
N THR A 434 15.78 9.84 14.47
CA THR A 434 15.06 9.99 13.21
C THR A 434 15.98 10.53 12.11
N TYR A 435 15.66 10.20 10.85
CA TYR A 435 16.39 10.72 9.71
C TYR A 435 15.73 12.01 9.18
N LEU A 436 16.51 13.08 9.11
CA LEU A 436 16.13 14.39 8.58
C LEU A 436 16.91 14.63 7.29
N ASN A 437 16.25 15.13 6.25
CA ASN A 437 16.82 15.25 4.91
C ASN A 437 16.53 16.60 4.22
N GLU A 438 15.48 17.31 4.63
CA GLU A 438 15.15 18.63 4.07
C GLU A 438 15.65 19.77 4.96
N PRO A 439 15.96 20.96 4.39
CA PRO A 439 16.41 22.12 5.16
C PRO A 439 15.31 22.83 5.98
N LEU A 440 14.07 22.33 5.95
CA LEU A 440 12.87 22.97 6.54
C LEU A 440 11.90 22.03 7.28
N GLN A 441 12.29 20.78 7.59
CA GLN A 441 11.52 20.05 8.60
C GLN A 441 11.84 20.64 10.01
N PHE A 442 11.07 20.27 11.04
CA PHE A 442 11.26 20.69 12.44
C PHE A 442 10.82 19.58 13.39
N VAL A 443 11.63 19.21 14.38
CA VAL A 443 11.16 18.37 15.50
C VAL A 443 10.25 19.22 16.40
N ARG A 444 9.05 18.73 16.75
CA ARG A 444 8.04 19.42 17.56
C ARG A 444 7.39 18.51 18.60
N ILE A 445 6.98 19.09 19.73
CA ILE A 445 6.17 18.42 20.77
C ILE A 445 4.74 18.99 20.73
N ARG A 446 3.71 18.14 20.83
CA ARG A 446 2.28 18.47 20.82
C ARG A 446 1.51 17.73 21.91
N VAL A 447 0.37 18.30 22.34
CA VAL A 447 -0.63 17.62 23.18
C VAL A 447 -1.85 17.27 22.32
N LEU A 448 -2.13 15.98 22.12
CA LEU A 448 -3.12 15.50 21.14
C LEU A 448 -4.55 15.47 21.67
N ASN A 449 -4.78 15.11 22.93
CA ASN A 449 -6.13 15.01 23.52
C ASN A 449 -6.74 16.35 23.98
N SER A 450 -6.14 17.48 23.58
CA SER A 450 -6.68 18.83 23.86
C SER A 450 -7.81 19.20 22.88
N GLY A 451 -8.91 18.45 22.92
CA GLY A 451 -10.07 18.63 22.05
C GLY A 451 -10.72 20.02 22.15
N GLY A 452 -11.33 20.48 21.05
CA GLY A 452 -12.06 21.75 21.01
C GLY A 452 -11.18 22.98 21.24
N ASN A 453 -11.67 23.94 22.02
CA ASN A 453 -10.99 25.21 22.32
C ASN A 453 -10.62 25.28 23.83
N PRO A 454 -9.44 24.76 24.21
CA PRO A 454 -8.82 24.79 25.53
C PRO A 454 -9.24 25.84 26.56
N GLY A 455 -10.03 25.51 27.58
CA GLY A 455 -10.03 26.34 28.79
C GLY A 455 -8.69 26.21 29.54
N PRO A 456 -8.35 27.14 30.46
CA PRO A 456 -7.20 26.96 31.36
C PRO A 456 -7.30 25.70 32.23
N ASP A 457 -8.50 25.12 32.36
CA ASP A 457 -8.84 23.90 33.12
C ASP A 457 -8.47 22.58 32.38
N ALA A 458 -7.97 22.63 31.15
CA ALA A 458 -7.66 21.44 30.34
C ALA A 458 -6.27 20.82 30.65
N PRO A 459 -6.04 19.54 30.28
CA PRO A 459 -4.73 18.90 30.40
C PRO A 459 -3.64 19.68 29.67
N GLY A 460 -2.48 19.77 30.30
CA GLY A 460 -1.31 20.49 29.79
C GLY A 460 -0.03 19.69 29.92
N LEU A 461 1.04 20.19 29.34
CA LEU A 461 2.35 19.55 29.35
C LEU A 461 3.37 20.44 30.06
N TRP A 462 4.12 19.89 31.01
CA TRP A 462 5.30 20.54 31.56
C TRP A 462 6.54 20.01 30.83
N ILE A 463 7.29 20.90 30.18
CA ILE A 463 8.53 20.59 29.47
C ILE A 463 9.68 21.13 30.32
N GLN A 464 10.50 20.23 30.86
CA GLN A 464 11.72 20.58 31.60
C GLN A 464 12.84 20.96 30.64
N SER A 465 13.05 20.13 29.62
CA SER A 465 14.02 20.37 28.56
C SER A 465 13.62 19.68 27.26
N LEU A 466 14.07 20.25 26.14
CA LEU A 466 14.15 19.59 24.84
C LEU A 466 15.56 19.76 24.31
N GLU A 467 16.24 18.64 24.10
CA GLU A 467 17.57 18.56 23.51
C GLU A 467 17.47 17.88 22.13
N VAL A 468 18.07 18.46 21.10
CA VAL A 468 18.19 17.87 19.77
C VAL A 468 19.67 17.84 19.41
N GLN A 469 20.18 16.64 19.18
CA GLN A 469 21.58 16.37 18.87
C GLN A 469 21.72 15.79 17.47
N GLY A 470 22.59 16.39 16.64
CA GLY A 470 22.99 15.77 15.38
C GLY A 470 23.69 16.73 14.40
N PRO A 471 24.04 16.25 13.19
CA PRO A 471 23.81 14.88 12.72
C PRO A 471 24.72 13.87 13.45
N LEU A 472 24.14 12.75 13.88
CA LEU A 472 24.78 11.64 14.62
C LEU A 472 25.25 10.51 13.71
N ASN A 473 25.31 10.73 12.40
CA ASN A 473 25.71 9.72 11.43
C ASN A 473 27.09 9.13 11.77
N PRO A 474 27.22 7.80 11.92
CA PRO A 474 28.52 7.16 12.09
C PRO A 474 29.40 7.40 10.86
N TRP A 475 30.71 7.49 11.08
CA TRP A 475 31.69 7.64 10.00
C TRP A 475 32.88 6.68 10.22
N PRO A 476 33.16 5.75 9.28
CA PRO A 476 32.42 5.50 8.04
C PRO A 476 30.96 5.05 8.32
N THR A 477 30.05 5.29 7.37
CA THR A 477 28.65 4.83 7.46
C THR A 477 28.58 3.30 7.48
N PRO A 478 27.47 2.67 7.91
CA PRO A 478 27.35 1.21 7.87
C PRO A 478 27.50 0.67 6.44
N ALA A 479 26.95 1.40 5.47
CA ALA A 479 27.15 1.12 4.04
C ALA A 479 28.62 1.16 3.63
N GLN A 480 29.39 2.19 4.03
CA GLN A 480 30.82 2.26 3.72
C GLN A 480 31.60 1.11 4.38
N GLN A 481 31.25 0.73 5.62
CA GLN A 481 31.86 -0.41 6.31
C GLN A 481 31.60 -1.72 5.55
N VAL A 482 30.37 -1.93 5.07
CA VAL A 482 29.96 -3.15 4.37
C VAL A 482 30.43 -3.21 2.91
N ILE A 483 30.39 -2.09 2.17
CA ILE A 483 30.68 -2.03 0.72
C ILE A 483 32.17 -1.86 0.47
N PHE A 484 32.84 -0.95 1.19
CA PHE A 484 34.27 -0.74 1.01
C PHE A 484 35.09 -1.73 1.85
N ASN A 485 34.62 -2.09 3.06
CA ASN A 485 35.32 -3.01 3.97
C ASN A 485 36.80 -2.65 4.18
N GLY A 486 37.06 -1.35 4.39
CA GLY A 486 38.41 -0.80 4.55
C GLY A 486 39.21 -0.62 3.26
N ARG A 487 38.72 -1.08 2.11
CA ARG A 487 39.37 -0.90 0.80
C ARG A 487 38.99 0.43 0.17
N TYR A 488 39.98 1.28 -0.07
CA TYR A 488 39.83 2.58 -0.74
C TYR A 488 40.94 2.73 -1.78
N GLY A 489 40.61 3.18 -2.98
CA GLY A 489 41.57 3.33 -4.08
C GLY A 489 41.10 2.64 -5.37
N ASP A 490 41.55 3.16 -6.51
CA ASP A 490 41.15 2.67 -7.84
C ASP A 490 41.48 1.18 -8.05
N GLU A 491 42.53 0.68 -7.40
CA GLU A 491 42.96 -0.72 -7.39
C GLU A 491 41.92 -1.69 -6.82
N HIS A 492 41.00 -1.22 -5.97
CA HIS A 492 39.96 -2.03 -5.34
C HIS A 492 38.58 -1.87 -5.98
N ALA A 493 38.43 -0.93 -6.92
CA ALA A 493 37.12 -0.57 -7.47
C ALA A 493 36.42 -1.76 -8.15
N ARG A 494 37.15 -2.57 -8.92
CA ARG A 494 36.59 -3.74 -9.61
C ARG A 494 36.03 -4.78 -8.64
N ASP A 495 36.76 -5.08 -7.56
CA ASP A 495 36.34 -6.08 -6.57
C ASP A 495 35.12 -5.61 -5.77
N ILE A 496 35.11 -4.33 -5.37
CA ILE A 496 33.95 -3.70 -4.70
C ILE A 496 32.71 -3.74 -5.60
N ILE A 497 32.87 -3.45 -6.90
CA ILE A 497 31.79 -3.51 -7.89
C ILE A 497 31.30 -4.96 -8.08
N ALA A 498 32.21 -5.94 -8.15
CA ALA A 498 31.87 -7.35 -8.30
C ALA A 498 31.07 -7.90 -7.10
N GLU A 499 31.59 -7.70 -5.88
CA GLU A 499 30.94 -8.16 -4.64
C GLU A 499 29.58 -7.48 -4.40
N PHE A 500 29.45 -6.19 -4.75
CA PHE A 500 28.16 -5.51 -4.68
C PHE A 500 27.18 -6.08 -5.72
N ALA A 501 27.63 -6.30 -6.96
CA ALA A 501 26.79 -6.87 -8.02
C ALA A 501 26.33 -8.30 -7.69
N GLU A 502 27.21 -9.17 -7.16
CA GLU A 502 26.90 -10.55 -6.73
C GLU A 502 25.74 -10.57 -5.71
N ARG A 503 25.80 -9.66 -4.72
CA ARG A 503 24.72 -9.48 -3.73
C ARG A 503 23.47 -8.84 -4.30
N ALA A 504 23.60 -7.87 -5.20
CA ALA A 504 22.47 -7.14 -5.77
C ALA A 504 21.65 -8.00 -6.74
N PHE A 505 22.33 -8.84 -7.54
CA PHE A 505 21.68 -9.75 -8.49
C PHE A 505 21.30 -11.09 -7.85
N ARG A 506 21.78 -11.35 -6.62
CA ARG A 506 21.52 -12.55 -5.79
C ARG A 506 22.08 -13.85 -6.38
N GLN A 507 23.04 -13.72 -7.29
CA GLN A 507 23.68 -14.81 -8.03
C GLN A 507 25.09 -14.39 -8.49
N PRO A 508 25.97 -15.33 -8.89
CA PRO A 508 27.28 -15.01 -9.44
C PRO A 508 27.17 -14.15 -10.71
N VAL A 509 28.07 -13.18 -10.85
CA VAL A 509 28.05 -12.22 -11.97
C VAL A 509 29.07 -12.61 -13.02
N GLU A 510 28.67 -12.66 -14.29
CA GLU A 510 29.60 -12.86 -15.41
C GLU A 510 30.68 -11.77 -15.42
N GLN A 511 31.93 -12.15 -15.65
CA GLN A 511 33.06 -11.20 -15.59
C GLN A 511 32.90 -10.05 -16.59
N VAL A 512 32.36 -10.30 -17.79
CA VAL A 512 32.05 -9.26 -18.79
C VAL A 512 31.05 -8.22 -18.24
N ARG A 513 30.12 -8.65 -17.40
CA ARG A 513 29.12 -7.77 -16.78
C ARG A 513 29.74 -6.95 -15.65
N VAL A 514 30.64 -7.52 -14.84
CA VAL A 514 31.48 -6.79 -13.88
C VAL A 514 32.34 -5.74 -14.60
N ASP A 515 33.00 -6.13 -15.69
CA ASP A 515 33.86 -5.25 -16.49
C ASP A 515 33.07 -4.07 -17.08
N THR A 516 31.82 -4.30 -17.51
CA THR A 516 30.93 -3.21 -17.97
C THR A 516 30.69 -2.13 -16.91
N PHE A 517 30.43 -2.52 -15.65
CA PHE A 517 30.25 -1.56 -14.55
C PHE A 517 31.58 -0.90 -14.14
N HIS A 518 32.69 -1.63 -14.22
CA HIS A 518 34.03 -1.12 -13.94
C HIS A 518 34.54 -0.14 -15.02
N ASP A 519 34.21 -0.35 -16.30
CA ASP A 519 34.51 0.60 -17.38
C ASP A 519 33.70 1.89 -17.24
N PHE A 520 32.44 1.78 -16.79
CA PHE A 520 31.65 2.94 -16.41
C PHE A 520 32.32 3.70 -15.25
N TYR A 521 32.71 3.01 -14.17
CA TYR A 521 33.51 3.58 -13.08
C TYR A 521 34.75 4.34 -13.59
N GLN A 522 35.57 3.71 -14.45
CA GLN A 522 36.75 4.34 -15.04
C GLN A 522 36.42 5.56 -15.92
N SER A 523 35.27 5.56 -16.61
CA SER A 523 34.78 6.72 -17.34
C SER A 523 34.49 7.90 -16.40
N ARG A 524 33.86 7.64 -15.24
CA ARG A 524 33.60 8.65 -14.20
C ARG A 524 34.88 9.20 -13.58
N ARG A 525 35.87 8.34 -13.31
CA ARG A 525 37.22 8.74 -12.84
C ARG A 525 37.95 9.61 -13.86
N ARG A 526 37.92 9.26 -15.15
CA ARG A 526 38.45 10.09 -16.25
C ARG A 526 37.74 11.45 -16.38
N ALA A 527 36.45 11.52 -16.04
CA ALA A 527 35.69 12.77 -15.96
C ALA A 527 35.94 13.59 -14.68
N GLY A 528 36.84 13.15 -13.79
CA GLY A 528 37.23 13.88 -12.57
C GLY A 528 36.36 13.63 -11.34
N ALA A 529 35.49 12.62 -11.34
CA ALA A 529 34.77 12.20 -10.13
C ALA A 529 35.75 11.65 -9.06
N SER A 530 35.41 11.79 -7.78
CA SER A 530 36.16 11.14 -6.69
C SER A 530 36.06 9.61 -6.78
N PHE A 531 36.85 8.88 -5.99
CA PHE A 531 36.72 7.42 -5.87
C PHE A 531 35.31 7.05 -5.42
N GLU A 532 34.84 7.68 -4.35
CA GLU A 532 33.55 7.44 -3.72
C GLU A 532 32.37 7.81 -4.65
N ASP A 533 32.45 8.94 -5.35
CA ASP A 533 31.40 9.34 -6.31
C ASP A 533 31.38 8.42 -7.53
N ALA A 534 32.55 7.97 -8.03
CA ALA A 534 32.61 7.04 -9.16
C ALA A 534 32.10 5.63 -8.78
N VAL A 535 32.41 5.11 -7.59
CA VAL A 535 31.81 3.86 -7.09
C VAL A 535 30.30 4.05 -6.89
N ARG A 536 29.85 5.19 -6.36
CA ARG A 536 28.41 5.48 -6.22
C ARG A 536 27.69 5.48 -7.57
N ASP A 537 28.29 6.07 -8.59
CA ASP A 537 27.72 6.08 -9.95
C ASP A 537 27.67 4.65 -10.55
N ALA A 538 28.71 3.83 -10.34
CA ALA A 538 28.70 2.42 -10.78
C ALA A 538 27.65 1.57 -10.03
N ILE A 539 27.52 1.74 -8.71
CA ILE A 539 26.46 1.08 -7.93
C ILE A 539 25.07 1.59 -8.34
N THR A 540 24.92 2.86 -8.71
CA THR A 540 23.66 3.37 -9.27
C THR A 540 23.27 2.61 -10.54
N ALA A 541 24.24 2.33 -11.43
CA ALA A 541 24.00 1.56 -12.66
C ALA A 541 23.61 0.08 -12.36
N ILE A 542 24.16 -0.53 -11.31
CA ILE A 542 23.76 -1.85 -10.82
C ILE A 542 22.29 -1.81 -10.34
N LEU A 543 21.93 -0.84 -9.50
CA LEU A 543 20.60 -0.73 -8.87
C LEU A 543 19.46 -0.29 -9.80
N VAL A 544 19.74 -0.02 -11.08
CA VAL A 544 18.71 0.22 -12.12
C VAL A 544 18.80 -0.79 -13.27
N SER A 545 19.64 -1.82 -13.14
CA SER A 545 19.77 -2.87 -14.15
C SER A 545 18.63 -3.90 -14.06
N PRO A 546 18.27 -4.57 -15.17
CA PRO A 546 17.27 -5.63 -15.15
C PRO A 546 17.59 -6.75 -14.14
N GLU A 547 18.85 -7.13 -13.99
CA GLU A 547 19.28 -8.20 -13.08
C GLU A 547 19.10 -7.86 -11.60
N PHE A 548 19.00 -6.57 -11.27
CA PHE A 548 18.62 -6.10 -9.94
C PHE A 548 17.10 -5.97 -9.79
N LEU A 549 16.45 -5.27 -10.74
CA LEU A 549 15.03 -4.92 -10.67
C LEU A 549 14.10 -6.13 -10.81
N PHE A 550 14.54 -7.19 -11.49
CA PHE A 550 13.76 -8.39 -11.73
C PHE A 550 14.30 -9.61 -10.98
N LEU A 551 13.38 -10.50 -10.59
CA LEU A 551 13.71 -11.87 -10.18
C LEU A 551 13.80 -12.71 -11.46
N VAL A 552 15.03 -12.87 -11.96
CA VAL A 552 15.30 -13.50 -13.26
C VAL A 552 15.49 -15.00 -13.06
N GLU A 553 14.53 -15.78 -13.53
CA GLU A 553 14.56 -17.24 -13.55
C GLU A 553 14.62 -17.72 -15.02
N PRO A 554 15.82 -17.80 -15.64
CA PRO A 554 15.95 -18.03 -17.07
C PRO A 554 15.50 -19.45 -17.44
N LYS A 555 14.74 -19.56 -18.54
CA LYS A 555 14.23 -20.83 -19.07
C LYS A 555 15.04 -21.26 -20.31
N GLU A 556 15.43 -22.53 -20.36
CA GLU A 556 15.87 -23.16 -21.62
C GLU A 556 14.68 -23.23 -22.60
N PRO A 557 14.88 -23.00 -23.91
CA PRO A 557 13.80 -23.02 -24.90
C PRO A 557 13.28 -24.44 -25.16
N GLY A 558 12.33 -24.90 -24.33
CA GLY A 558 11.72 -26.24 -24.45
C GLY A 558 10.28 -26.41 -23.95
N GLY A 559 9.72 -25.42 -23.23
CA GLY A 559 8.33 -25.45 -22.73
C GLY A 559 8.08 -26.33 -21.50
N GLU A 560 8.92 -27.32 -21.22
CA GLU A 560 8.87 -28.14 -19.99
C GLU A 560 9.09 -27.31 -18.72
N ARG A 561 8.56 -27.76 -17.57
CA ARG A 561 8.89 -27.18 -16.25
C ARG A 561 10.29 -27.64 -15.85
N LEU A 562 11.19 -26.72 -15.54
CA LEU A 562 12.56 -27.02 -15.11
C LEU A 562 12.68 -26.86 -13.59
N PRO A 563 13.49 -27.68 -12.90
CA PRO A 563 13.81 -27.43 -11.49
C PRO A 563 14.58 -26.11 -11.35
N LEU A 564 14.36 -25.42 -10.23
CA LEU A 564 15.17 -24.27 -9.84
C LEU A 564 16.58 -24.68 -9.42
N ASP A 565 17.56 -23.81 -9.67
CA ASP A 565 18.86 -23.92 -9.03
C ASP A 565 18.86 -23.36 -7.59
N SER A 566 19.96 -23.52 -6.85
CA SER A 566 20.01 -23.11 -5.44
C SER A 566 20.01 -21.59 -5.22
N TYR A 567 20.42 -20.76 -6.19
CA TYR A 567 20.31 -19.29 -6.11
C TYR A 567 18.87 -18.83 -6.39
N GLU A 568 18.19 -19.48 -7.31
CA GLU A 568 16.78 -19.29 -7.58
C GLU A 568 15.93 -19.68 -6.36
N ILE A 569 16.19 -20.85 -5.75
CA ILE A 569 15.54 -21.28 -4.49
C ILE A 569 15.80 -20.28 -3.37
N ALA A 570 17.04 -19.85 -3.15
CA ALA A 570 17.39 -18.87 -2.12
C ALA A 570 16.62 -17.56 -2.31
N SER A 571 16.58 -17.04 -3.53
CA SER A 571 15.88 -15.79 -3.86
C SER A 571 14.37 -15.94 -3.69
N ARG A 572 13.76 -16.99 -4.26
CA ARG A 572 12.31 -17.20 -4.18
C ARG A 572 11.87 -17.39 -2.71
N LEU A 573 12.66 -18.10 -1.89
CA LEU A 573 12.42 -18.26 -0.45
C LEU A 573 12.59 -16.94 0.34
N SER A 574 13.63 -16.15 0.05
CA SER A 574 13.89 -14.89 0.77
C SER A 574 12.84 -13.81 0.47
N TYR A 575 12.37 -13.72 -0.77
CA TYR A 575 11.29 -12.79 -1.13
C TYR A 575 9.92 -13.28 -0.63
N PHE A 576 9.67 -14.59 -0.60
CA PHE A 576 8.45 -15.14 0.02
C PHE A 576 8.37 -14.86 1.53
N LEU A 577 9.42 -15.15 2.30
CA LEU A 577 9.35 -15.09 3.77
C LEU A 577 9.79 -13.74 4.39
N TRP A 578 10.71 -13.02 3.75
CA TRP A 578 11.31 -11.78 4.31
C TRP A 578 11.19 -10.56 3.39
N SER A 579 10.51 -10.71 2.23
CA SER A 579 10.29 -9.67 1.22
C SER A 579 11.59 -8.92 0.83
N GLY A 580 12.70 -9.63 0.73
CA GLY A 580 14.02 -9.05 0.48
C GLY A 580 15.06 -10.10 0.07
N PRO A 581 16.32 -9.69 -0.15
CA PRO A 581 17.38 -10.57 -0.63
C PRO A 581 17.76 -11.65 0.41
N PRO A 582 18.38 -12.76 -0.03
CA PRO A 582 18.94 -13.78 0.87
C PRO A 582 19.92 -13.17 1.89
N ASP A 583 19.95 -13.73 3.10
CA ASP A 583 21.03 -13.44 4.03
C ASP A 583 22.30 -14.24 3.68
N ALA A 584 23.41 -13.94 4.38
CA ALA A 584 24.70 -14.56 4.08
C ALA A 584 24.67 -16.10 4.23
N GLU A 585 23.89 -16.63 5.18
CA GLU A 585 23.74 -18.07 5.38
C GLU A 585 23.03 -18.73 4.20
N LEU A 586 21.86 -18.20 3.80
CA LEU A 586 21.11 -18.71 2.66
C LEU A 586 21.90 -18.55 1.34
N TYR A 587 22.68 -17.47 1.21
CA TYR A 587 23.54 -17.24 0.05
C TYR A 587 24.72 -18.24 -0.05
N GLU A 588 25.39 -18.56 1.05
CA GLU A 588 26.48 -19.56 1.04
C GLU A 588 25.95 -21.01 0.87
N LEU A 589 24.73 -21.30 1.34
CA LEU A 589 24.04 -22.55 0.99
C LEU A 589 23.65 -22.61 -0.49
N ALA A 590 23.25 -21.48 -1.09
CA ALA A 590 23.03 -21.37 -2.53
C ALA A 590 24.31 -21.65 -3.33
N LYS A 591 25.40 -21.00 -2.94
CA LYS A 591 26.73 -21.09 -3.54
C LYS A 591 27.37 -22.47 -3.46
N SER A 592 27.01 -23.25 -2.45
CA SER A 592 27.42 -24.65 -2.29
C SER A 592 26.44 -25.65 -2.94
N GLY A 593 25.37 -25.19 -3.60
CA GLY A 593 24.37 -26.03 -4.26
C GLY A 593 23.45 -26.82 -3.32
N ARG A 594 23.50 -26.53 -2.01
CA ARG A 594 22.89 -27.36 -0.96
C ARG A 594 21.40 -27.15 -0.78
N LEU A 595 20.81 -26.08 -1.31
CA LEU A 595 19.38 -25.79 -1.18
C LEU A 595 18.47 -26.66 -2.07
N THR A 596 19.06 -27.50 -2.93
CA THR A 596 18.35 -28.58 -3.63
C THR A 596 18.09 -29.81 -2.75
N ASP A 597 18.73 -29.91 -1.58
CA ASP A 597 18.45 -30.94 -0.57
C ASP A 597 17.24 -30.52 0.27
N GLU A 598 16.17 -31.33 0.26
CA GLU A 598 14.92 -31.03 0.96
C GLU A 598 15.12 -30.88 2.48
N ALA A 599 16.06 -31.61 3.10
CA ALA A 599 16.32 -31.49 4.53
C ALA A 599 16.98 -30.14 4.87
N VAL A 600 17.94 -29.70 4.05
CA VAL A 600 18.57 -28.38 4.18
C VAL A 600 17.56 -27.26 3.92
N LEU A 601 16.69 -27.42 2.92
CA LEU A 601 15.63 -26.47 2.62
C LEU A 601 14.64 -26.33 3.79
N ARG A 602 14.20 -27.45 4.40
CA ARG A 602 13.31 -27.44 5.58
C ARG A 602 13.97 -26.78 6.80
N GLU A 603 15.24 -27.09 7.09
CA GLU A 603 16.02 -26.42 8.16
C GLU A 603 16.07 -24.89 7.95
N GLN A 604 16.26 -24.43 6.71
CA GLN A 604 16.26 -23.00 6.39
C GLN A 604 14.88 -22.36 6.45
N ILE A 605 13.80 -23.06 6.05
CA ILE A 605 12.42 -22.56 6.24
C ILE A 605 12.14 -22.34 7.73
N GLU A 606 12.42 -23.33 8.58
CA GLU A 606 12.24 -23.24 10.04
C GLU A 606 13.02 -22.06 10.64
N ARG A 607 14.34 -21.96 10.33
CA ARG A 607 15.19 -20.84 10.73
C ARG A 607 14.62 -19.47 10.32
N MET A 608 14.08 -19.38 9.10
CA MET A 608 13.55 -18.12 8.56
C MET A 608 12.19 -17.73 9.16
N LEU A 609 11.38 -18.71 9.57
CA LEU A 609 10.12 -18.51 10.29
C LEU A 609 10.33 -18.06 11.74
N ASP A 610 11.37 -18.55 12.42
CA ASP A 610 11.74 -18.11 13.77
C ASP A 610 12.36 -16.70 13.79
N HIS A 611 12.92 -16.23 12.67
CA HIS A 611 13.60 -14.95 12.58
C HIS A 611 12.62 -13.74 12.68
N GLU A 612 13.10 -12.61 13.22
CA GLU A 612 12.29 -11.38 13.36
C GLU A 612 11.71 -10.87 12.03
N ARG A 613 12.50 -11.00 10.94
CA ARG A 613 12.16 -10.60 9.57
C ARG A 613 10.90 -11.25 8.99
N VAL A 614 10.42 -12.39 9.51
CA VAL A 614 9.15 -13.00 9.07
C VAL A 614 7.93 -12.10 9.34
N GLY A 615 8.06 -11.09 10.21
CA GLY A 615 7.04 -10.07 10.39
C GLY A 615 6.67 -9.35 9.07
N ARG A 616 7.59 -9.28 8.10
CA ARG A 616 7.35 -8.72 6.76
C ARG A 616 6.47 -9.59 5.89
N PHE A 617 6.57 -10.92 6.03
CA PHE A 617 5.64 -11.84 5.39
C PHE A 617 4.24 -11.62 5.96
N ALA A 618 4.09 -11.52 7.29
CA ALA A 618 2.79 -11.20 7.89
C ALA A 618 2.24 -9.85 7.40
N GLU A 619 3.03 -8.78 7.43
CA GLU A 619 2.66 -7.44 6.93
C GLU A 619 2.21 -7.47 5.45
N ASN A 620 3.06 -8.01 4.55
CA ASN A 620 2.79 -7.96 3.12
C ASN A 620 1.72 -8.96 2.68
N PHE A 621 1.75 -10.20 3.19
CA PHE A 621 0.75 -11.21 2.83
C PHE A 621 -0.63 -10.87 3.39
N VAL A 622 -0.76 -10.55 4.69
CA VAL A 622 -2.06 -10.24 5.30
C VAL A 622 -2.61 -8.91 4.76
N GLY A 623 -1.75 -7.91 4.56
CA GLY A 623 -2.13 -6.63 3.97
C GLY A 623 -2.67 -6.75 2.54
N GLN A 624 -2.22 -7.73 1.77
CA GLN A 624 -2.70 -8.02 0.41
C GLN A 624 -3.92 -8.95 0.42
N TRP A 625 -3.83 -10.10 1.10
CA TRP A 625 -4.89 -11.12 1.18
C TRP A 625 -6.21 -10.57 1.76
N LEU A 626 -6.13 -9.79 2.85
CA LEU A 626 -7.31 -9.18 3.46
C LEU A 626 -7.61 -7.76 2.91
N GLN A 627 -6.89 -7.31 1.88
CA GLN A 627 -7.03 -5.98 1.26
C GLN A 627 -6.81 -4.80 2.23
N LEU A 628 -6.05 -4.99 3.32
CA LEU A 628 -5.86 -3.97 4.35
C LEU A 628 -5.07 -2.74 3.87
N ARG A 629 -4.36 -2.84 2.74
CA ARG A 629 -3.69 -1.71 2.11
C ARG A 629 -4.67 -0.62 1.64
N GLU A 630 -5.90 -1.01 1.27
CA GLU A 630 -6.99 -0.09 0.92
C GLU A 630 -7.61 0.62 2.13
N LEU A 631 -7.27 0.21 3.36
CA LEU A 631 -7.74 0.87 4.57
C LEU A 631 -7.13 2.28 4.63
N GLY A 632 -8.02 3.28 4.66
CA GLY A 632 -7.71 4.70 4.48
C GLY A 632 -8.21 5.28 3.13
N GLY A 633 -8.40 4.45 2.10
CA GLY A 633 -8.84 4.88 0.77
C GLY A 633 -10.28 5.42 0.71
N VAL A 634 -11.16 4.96 1.60
CA VAL A 634 -12.48 5.54 1.85
C VAL A 634 -12.57 5.97 3.31
N GLU A 635 -12.19 7.22 3.59
CA GLU A 635 -12.22 7.78 4.95
C GLU A 635 -13.63 7.72 5.56
N PRO A 636 -13.80 7.18 6.79
CA PRO A 636 -15.06 7.23 7.50
C PRO A 636 -15.52 8.67 7.82
N ASP A 637 -16.83 8.95 7.73
CA ASP A 637 -17.37 10.29 7.99
C ASP A 637 -17.00 10.76 9.41
N PRO A 638 -16.18 11.82 9.57
CA PRO A 638 -15.67 12.25 10.89
C PRO A 638 -16.76 12.84 11.80
N LYS A 639 -17.98 13.09 11.28
CA LYS A 639 -19.15 13.45 12.10
C LYS A 639 -19.86 12.22 12.66
N LYS A 640 -19.85 11.09 11.93
CA LYS A 640 -20.42 9.81 12.40
C LYS A 640 -19.43 9.03 13.26
N TYR A 641 -18.13 9.15 12.95
CA TYR A 641 -17.05 8.35 13.53
C TYR A 641 -15.90 9.24 14.04
N PRO A 642 -16.15 10.16 14.99
CA PRO A 642 -15.13 11.10 15.48
C PRO A 642 -13.94 10.43 16.19
N GLU A 643 -14.05 9.14 16.56
CA GLU A 643 -12.92 8.36 17.06
C GLU A 643 -11.93 7.93 15.95
N TYR A 644 -12.38 7.74 14.70
CA TYR A 644 -11.53 7.22 13.62
C TYR A 644 -10.40 8.21 13.27
N ASN A 645 -9.17 7.71 13.24
CA ASN A 645 -7.98 8.47 12.87
C ASN A 645 -6.82 7.53 12.50
N ALA A 646 -5.77 8.06 11.86
CA ALA A 646 -4.64 7.28 11.35
C ALA A 646 -3.91 6.39 12.39
N ARG A 647 -3.98 6.69 13.69
CA ARG A 647 -3.39 5.81 14.73
C ARG A 647 -4.24 4.57 15.02
N ILE A 648 -5.56 4.72 15.02
CA ILE A 648 -6.47 3.57 15.07
C ILE A 648 -6.31 2.76 13.79
N GLU A 649 -6.22 3.39 12.63
CA GLU A 649 -6.00 2.70 11.36
C GLU A 649 -4.73 1.84 11.36
N ALA A 650 -3.61 2.38 11.84
CA ALA A 650 -2.37 1.63 12.01
C ALA A 650 -2.54 0.46 13.01
N ALA A 651 -3.23 0.68 14.13
CA ALA A 651 -3.50 -0.38 15.10
C ALA A 651 -4.41 -1.48 14.54
N MET A 652 -5.40 -1.14 13.71
CA MET A 652 -6.28 -2.09 13.01
C MET A 652 -5.49 -3.00 12.05
N LYS A 653 -4.52 -2.45 11.31
CA LYS A 653 -3.60 -3.21 10.43
C LYS A 653 -2.73 -4.16 11.29
N GLN A 654 -2.07 -3.60 12.30
CA GLN A 654 -1.22 -4.34 13.23
C GLN A 654 -1.94 -5.47 14.00
N GLU A 655 -3.22 -5.33 14.36
CA GLU A 655 -3.98 -6.41 15.00
C GLU A 655 -4.02 -7.66 14.12
N SER A 656 -4.40 -7.50 12.84
CA SER A 656 -4.52 -8.60 11.88
C SER A 656 -3.18 -9.25 11.57
N GLU A 657 -2.14 -8.43 11.39
CA GLU A 657 -0.77 -8.86 11.14
C GLU A 657 -0.20 -9.64 12.33
N LEU A 658 -0.40 -9.14 13.57
CA LEU A 658 0.10 -9.79 14.78
C LEU A 658 -0.66 -11.08 15.12
N VAL A 659 -1.98 -11.16 14.89
CA VAL A 659 -2.73 -12.40 15.06
C VAL A 659 -2.23 -13.47 14.09
N PHE A 660 -2.02 -13.13 12.81
CA PHE A 660 -1.44 -14.05 11.83
C PHE A 660 -0.01 -14.45 12.19
N LEU A 661 0.84 -13.49 12.54
CA LEU A 661 2.24 -13.73 12.92
C LEU A 661 2.36 -14.61 14.18
N HIS A 662 1.48 -14.41 15.16
CA HIS A 662 1.43 -15.24 16.36
C HIS A 662 0.95 -16.66 16.03
N THR A 663 -0.06 -16.80 15.16
CA THR A 663 -0.55 -18.10 14.68
C THR A 663 0.55 -18.87 13.95
N LEU A 664 1.32 -18.19 13.09
CA LEU A 664 2.46 -18.75 12.38
C LEU A 664 3.60 -19.19 13.33
N ARG A 665 4.06 -18.31 14.22
CA ARG A 665 5.21 -18.57 15.11
C ARG A 665 4.95 -19.57 16.23
N ASN A 666 3.69 -19.78 16.62
CA ASN A 666 3.32 -20.73 17.66
C ASN A 666 2.72 -22.02 17.08
N ASP A 667 2.90 -22.25 15.77
CA ASP A 667 2.43 -23.42 15.02
C ASP A 667 0.94 -23.74 15.22
N LEU A 668 0.11 -22.68 15.32
CA LEU A 668 -1.31 -22.83 15.61
C LEU A 668 -2.08 -23.21 14.32
N PRO A 669 -3.19 -23.98 14.44
CA PRO A 669 -4.06 -24.32 13.31
C PRO A 669 -4.55 -23.07 12.56
N ILE A 670 -4.67 -23.17 11.23
CA ILE A 670 -5.24 -22.11 10.36
C ILE A 670 -6.61 -21.64 10.88
N ARG A 671 -7.39 -22.56 11.45
CA ARG A 671 -8.66 -22.30 12.11
C ARG A 671 -8.60 -21.20 13.19
N THR A 672 -7.50 -21.08 13.92
CA THR A 672 -7.30 -20.06 14.97
C THR A 672 -7.38 -18.63 14.42
N LEU A 673 -7.16 -18.41 13.12
CA LEU A 673 -7.42 -17.11 12.49
C LEU A 673 -8.91 -16.69 12.54
N PHE A 674 -9.81 -17.62 12.82
CA PHE A 674 -11.26 -17.40 12.83
C PHE A 674 -11.93 -17.63 14.19
N ASP A 675 -11.36 -18.43 15.09
CA ASP A 675 -11.92 -18.73 16.42
C ASP A 675 -10.92 -18.60 17.59
N ALA A 676 -9.91 -17.73 17.48
CA ALA A 676 -8.99 -17.39 18.56
C ALA A 676 -9.71 -16.85 19.81
N ASP A 677 -9.22 -17.24 20.98
CA ASP A 677 -9.60 -16.68 22.27
C ASP A 677 -8.61 -15.59 22.76
N PHE A 678 -7.91 -14.98 21.81
CA PHE A 678 -6.96 -13.88 21.99
C PHE A 678 -6.97 -12.92 20.79
N THR A 679 -6.42 -11.73 20.98
CA THR A 679 -6.02 -10.82 19.89
C THR A 679 -4.89 -9.89 20.37
N PHE A 680 -4.44 -8.95 19.54
CA PHE A 680 -3.47 -7.92 19.90
C PHE A 680 -4.10 -6.53 19.91
N LEU A 681 -4.02 -5.82 21.04
CA LEU A 681 -4.61 -4.48 21.19
C LEU A 681 -3.62 -3.52 21.85
N ASN A 682 -3.69 -2.26 21.43
CA ASN A 682 -3.27 -1.12 22.25
C ASN A 682 -4.50 -0.40 22.83
N GLN A 683 -4.29 0.60 23.68
CA GLN A 683 -5.38 1.33 24.35
C GLN A 683 -6.35 2.01 23.36
N GLU A 684 -5.88 2.52 22.22
CA GLU A 684 -6.76 3.21 21.26
C GLU A 684 -7.72 2.24 20.57
N LEU A 685 -7.21 1.09 20.09
CA LEU A 685 -8.04 0.04 19.49
C LEU A 685 -8.93 -0.66 20.52
N ALA A 686 -8.42 -0.93 21.72
CA ALA A 686 -9.21 -1.49 22.81
C ALA A 686 -10.37 -0.57 23.21
N SER A 687 -10.16 0.74 23.23
CA SER A 687 -11.22 1.73 23.47
C SER A 687 -12.30 1.72 22.39
N LEU A 688 -11.91 1.54 21.12
CA LEU A 688 -12.86 1.34 20.02
C LEU A 688 -13.69 0.06 20.20
N TYR A 689 -13.09 -0.98 20.76
CA TYR A 689 -13.73 -2.29 20.97
C TYR A 689 -14.56 -2.37 22.26
N GLY A 690 -14.51 -1.37 23.13
CA GLY A 690 -15.16 -1.39 24.45
C GLY A 690 -14.40 -2.22 25.50
N ILE A 691 -13.11 -2.48 25.26
CA ILE A 691 -12.22 -3.26 26.11
C ILE A 691 -11.39 -2.28 26.97
N ASP A 692 -11.77 -2.11 28.22
CA ASP A 692 -11.20 -1.14 29.17
C ASP A 692 -9.89 -1.59 29.84
N ARG A 693 -9.58 -2.89 29.78
CA ARG A 693 -8.46 -3.55 30.47
C ARG A 693 -7.08 -3.42 29.80
N VAL A 694 -6.94 -2.58 28.77
CA VAL A 694 -5.69 -2.40 27.99
C VAL A 694 -5.23 -0.96 28.07
N VAL A 695 -3.98 -0.74 28.44
CA VAL A 695 -3.40 0.59 28.67
C VAL A 695 -2.06 0.70 27.95
N GLY A 696 -1.76 1.88 27.38
CA GLY A 696 -0.53 2.12 26.62
C GLY A 696 -0.72 2.08 25.10
N THR A 697 0.30 2.52 24.38
CA THR A 697 0.30 2.69 22.92
C THR A 697 0.75 1.45 22.16
N ASP A 698 1.46 0.55 22.83
CA ASP A 698 2.07 -0.62 22.22
C ASP A 698 1.04 -1.76 22.17
N MET A 699 1.10 -2.53 21.09
CA MET A 699 0.22 -3.70 20.88
C MET A 699 0.58 -4.81 21.86
N GLN A 700 -0.39 -5.23 22.66
CA GLN A 700 -0.24 -6.24 23.70
C GLN A 700 -1.07 -7.47 23.36
N PHE A 701 -0.57 -8.67 23.70
CA PHE A 701 -1.37 -9.89 23.65
C PHE A 701 -2.49 -9.81 24.70
N VAL A 702 -3.74 -9.93 24.25
CA VAL A 702 -4.94 -9.81 25.10
C VAL A 702 -5.77 -11.07 24.98
N LYS A 703 -5.93 -11.80 26.09
CA LYS A 703 -6.91 -12.88 26.18
C LYS A 703 -8.32 -12.31 26.10
N LEU A 704 -9.15 -12.89 25.24
CA LEU A 704 -10.52 -12.47 24.98
C LEU A 704 -11.52 -13.19 25.90
N LYS A 705 -12.65 -12.54 26.14
CA LYS A 705 -13.86 -13.10 26.75
C LYS A 705 -14.93 -13.21 25.65
N PRO A 706 -15.90 -14.15 25.76
CA PRO A 706 -17.00 -14.22 24.81
C PRO A 706 -17.79 -12.89 24.66
N SER A 707 -17.87 -12.10 25.73
CA SER A 707 -18.51 -10.78 25.75
C SER A 707 -17.76 -9.67 24.99
N ASP A 708 -16.53 -9.92 24.54
CA ASP A 708 -15.78 -8.93 23.75
C ASP A 708 -16.21 -8.93 22.27
N HIS A 709 -16.89 -9.99 21.80
CA HIS A 709 -17.29 -10.22 20.40
C HIS A 709 -16.12 -10.05 19.40
N ARG A 710 -14.94 -10.58 19.75
CA ARG A 710 -13.72 -10.66 18.90
C ARG A 710 -13.21 -12.10 18.86
N GLY A 711 -12.10 -12.32 18.13
CA GLY A 711 -11.43 -13.62 18.02
C GLY A 711 -11.34 -14.16 16.59
N SER A 712 -11.90 -13.43 15.63
CA SER A 712 -11.87 -13.78 14.22
C SER A 712 -11.32 -12.62 13.41
N LEU A 713 -10.53 -12.89 12.36
CA LEU A 713 -10.18 -11.89 11.35
C LEU A 713 -11.41 -11.17 10.78
N LEU A 714 -12.56 -11.86 10.68
CA LEU A 714 -13.84 -11.27 10.24
C LEU A 714 -14.42 -10.23 11.22
N THR A 715 -13.99 -10.27 12.48
CA THR A 715 -14.34 -9.30 13.54
C THR A 715 -13.28 -8.22 13.74
N HIS A 716 -12.16 -8.23 13.02
CA HIS A 716 -11.17 -7.17 13.12
C HIS A 716 -11.69 -5.90 12.44
N ALA A 717 -11.47 -4.74 13.07
CA ALA A 717 -11.99 -3.49 12.52
C ALA A 717 -11.34 -3.10 11.18
N SER A 718 -10.12 -3.57 10.91
CA SER A 718 -9.47 -3.47 9.59
C SER A 718 -10.37 -4.05 8.48
N VAL A 719 -10.74 -5.32 8.59
CA VAL A 719 -11.63 -6.03 7.65
C VAL A 719 -13.01 -5.37 7.60
N LEU A 720 -13.57 -5.03 8.76
CA LEU A 720 -14.92 -4.45 8.86
C LEU A 720 -15.02 -3.03 8.26
N THR A 721 -13.90 -2.31 8.16
CA THR A 721 -13.81 -0.98 7.54
C THR A 721 -13.55 -1.04 6.05
N VAL A 722 -12.61 -1.86 5.55
CA VAL A 722 -12.41 -1.99 4.08
C VAL A 722 -13.67 -2.54 3.38
N THR A 723 -14.46 -3.37 4.09
CA THR A 723 -15.75 -3.89 3.61
C THR A 723 -16.95 -2.94 3.81
N SER A 724 -16.72 -1.65 4.12
CA SER A 724 -17.78 -0.64 4.31
C SER A 724 -17.76 0.45 3.22
N ASP A 725 -18.58 1.52 3.36
CA ASP A 725 -18.60 2.68 2.44
C ASP A 725 -18.18 4.02 3.12
N GLY A 726 -17.54 3.95 4.28
CA GLY A 726 -17.14 5.10 5.11
C GLY A 726 -18.31 5.78 5.85
N VAL A 727 -19.55 5.61 5.41
CA VAL A 727 -20.74 6.26 6.00
C VAL A 727 -21.62 5.26 6.76
N ARG A 728 -21.69 4.02 6.27
CA ARG A 728 -22.50 2.90 6.78
C ARG A 728 -21.81 1.56 6.48
N THR A 729 -22.39 0.50 7.01
CA THR A 729 -21.98 -0.88 6.73
C THR A 729 -22.47 -1.33 5.34
N SER A 730 -21.85 -2.38 4.78
CA SER A 730 -22.28 -3.00 3.54
C SER A 730 -22.27 -4.53 3.64
N PRO A 731 -23.42 -5.17 3.91
CA PRO A 731 -23.56 -6.64 3.89
C PRO A 731 -23.08 -7.25 2.58
N VAL A 732 -23.34 -6.59 1.44
CA VAL A 732 -22.93 -7.09 0.12
C VAL A 732 -21.40 -7.18 0.00
N LYS A 733 -20.68 -6.11 0.38
CA LYS A 733 -19.20 -6.11 0.39
C LYS A 733 -18.66 -7.13 1.39
N ARG A 734 -19.24 -7.22 2.59
CA ARG A 734 -18.84 -8.18 3.64
C ARG A 734 -19.02 -9.63 3.20
N GLY A 735 -20.16 -9.96 2.60
CA GLY A 735 -20.42 -11.29 2.07
C GLY A 735 -19.53 -11.66 0.89
N THR A 736 -19.29 -10.71 -0.04
CA THR A 736 -18.35 -10.87 -1.15
C THR A 736 -16.94 -11.14 -0.64
N PHE A 737 -16.47 -10.38 0.35
CA PHE A 737 -15.16 -10.59 0.98
C PHE A 737 -15.02 -11.99 1.58
N ILE A 738 -16.04 -12.49 2.29
CA ILE A 738 -16.01 -13.87 2.84
C ILE A 738 -15.96 -14.91 1.72
N LEU A 739 -16.75 -14.74 0.66
CA LEU A 739 -16.77 -15.65 -0.49
C LEU A 739 -15.43 -15.70 -1.23
N GLU A 740 -14.83 -14.54 -1.49
CA GLU A 740 -13.62 -14.38 -2.30
C GLU A 740 -12.33 -14.64 -1.49
N GLN A 741 -12.15 -13.93 -0.36
CA GLN A 741 -10.90 -13.98 0.40
C GLN A 741 -10.84 -15.14 1.39
N ILE A 742 -11.99 -15.67 1.85
CA ILE A 742 -12.01 -16.75 2.84
C ILE A 742 -12.38 -18.11 2.21
N LEU A 743 -13.36 -18.17 1.31
CA LEU A 743 -13.90 -19.44 0.79
C LEU A 743 -13.45 -19.82 -0.63
N GLY A 744 -12.89 -18.90 -1.42
CA GLY A 744 -12.39 -19.16 -2.78
C GLY A 744 -13.47 -19.34 -3.85
N ASP A 745 -14.68 -18.89 -3.56
CA ASP A 745 -15.91 -19.06 -4.34
C ASP A 745 -16.58 -17.68 -4.63
N PRO A 746 -15.87 -16.79 -5.35
CA PRO A 746 -16.30 -15.41 -5.56
C PRO A 746 -17.69 -15.32 -6.25
N PRO A 747 -18.49 -14.29 -5.92
CA PRO A 747 -19.71 -14.02 -6.65
C PRO A 747 -19.39 -13.49 -8.07
N PRO A 748 -20.31 -13.66 -9.03
CA PRO A 748 -20.17 -13.04 -10.35
C PRO A 748 -20.21 -11.50 -10.22
N PRO A 749 -19.64 -10.77 -11.20
CA PRO A 749 -19.70 -9.31 -11.21
C PRO A 749 -21.16 -8.83 -11.26
N PRO A 750 -21.48 -7.67 -10.66
CA PRO A 750 -22.83 -7.12 -10.71
C PRO A 750 -23.24 -6.80 -12.16
N PRO A 751 -24.53 -6.99 -12.53
CA PRO A 751 -25.03 -6.57 -13.84
C PRO A 751 -24.76 -5.08 -14.13
N PRO A 752 -24.58 -4.67 -15.40
CA PRO A 752 -24.25 -3.28 -15.74
C PRO A 752 -25.32 -2.24 -15.35
N ASP A 753 -26.59 -2.65 -15.23
CA ASP A 753 -27.74 -1.77 -14.95
C ASP A 753 -28.43 -2.06 -13.59
N VAL A 754 -27.67 -2.26 -12.52
CA VAL A 754 -28.25 -2.47 -11.17
C VAL A 754 -29.00 -1.21 -10.69
N PRO A 755 -30.31 -1.29 -10.40
CA PRO A 755 -31.06 -0.14 -9.89
C PRO A 755 -30.64 0.21 -8.45
N PRO A 756 -30.57 1.50 -8.07
CA PRO A 756 -30.18 1.89 -6.72
C PRO A 756 -31.15 1.35 -5.67
N VAL A 757 -30.62 0.86 -4.54
CA VAL A 757 -31.43 0.40 -3.40
C VAL A 757 -32.28 1.57 -2.89
N PRO A 758 -33.63 1.46 -2.85
CA PRO A 758 -34.48 2.56 -2.44
C PRO A 758 -34.21 3.02 -1.00
N GLU A 759 -34.04 4.34 -0.80
CA GLU A 759 -33.93 4.90 0.55
C GLU A 759 -35.29 4.95 1.24
N ALA A 760 -35.46 4.14 2.29
CA ALA A 760 -36.63 4.16 3.16
C ALA A 760 -36.28 4.70 4.55
N LYS A 761 -36.85 5.86 4.91
CA LYS A 761 -36.65 6.47 6.24
C LYS A 761 -37.22 5.57 7.34
N GLY A 762 -36.41 5.30 8.36
CA GLY A 762 -36.79 4.46 9.50
C GLY A 762 -36.69 2.95 9.25
N ALA A 763 -36.54 2.50 7.99
CA ALA A 763 -36.28 1.11 7.68
C ALA A 763 -34.81 0.74 8.00
N THR A 764 -34.62 -0.48 8.47
CA THR A 764 -33.30 -1.09 8.71
C THR A 764 -32.55 -1.37 7.41
N LEU A 765 -31.23 -1.51 7.46
CA LEU A 765 -30.44 -1.93 6.28
C LEU A 765 -30.94 -3.24 5.66
N LYS A 766 -31.35 -4.21 6.49
CA LYS A 766 -31.91 -5.50 6.06
C LYS A 766 -33.25 -5.35 5.34
N GLU A 767 -34.13 -4.46 5.83
CA GLU A 767 -35.39 -4.13 5.16
C GLU A 767 -35.20 -3.35 3.86
N ARG A 768 -34.24 -2.41 3.80
CA ARG A 768 -33.88 -1.69 2.55
C ARG A 768 -33.45 -2.69 1.48
N LEU A 769 -32.51 -3.58 1.82
CA LEU A 769 -32.02 -4.63 0.94
C LEU A 769 -33.12 -5.63 0.53
N LYS A 770 -34.09 -5.94 1.40
CA LYS A 770 -35.21 -6.86 1.09
C LYS A 770 -35.96 -6.48 -0.20
N SER A 771 -36.15 -5.19 -0.47
CA SER A 771 -36.79 -4.72 -1.71
C SER A 771 -35.97 -4.97 -2.96
N HIS A 772 -34.64 -4.88 -2.86
CA HIS A 772 -33.69 -5.14 -3.94
C HIS A 772 -33.52 -6.65 -4.19
N ARG A 773 -33.43 -7.44 -3.11
CA ARG A 773 -33.36 -8.92 -3.15
C ARG A 773 -34.61 -9.59 -3.72
N ALA A 774 -35.75 -8.91 -3.71
CA ALA A 774 -37.00 -9.40 -4.29
C ALA A 774 -37.02 -9.35 -5.84
N LEU A 775 -36.04 -8.70 -6.48
CA LEU A 775 -35.87 -8.73 -7.93
C LEU A 775 -35.32 -10.09 -8.35
N LYS A 776 -36.01 -10.78 -9.28
CA LYS A 776 -35.61 -12.12 -9.76
C LYS A 776 -34.16 -12.15 -10.25
N ALA A 777 -33.73 -11.10 -10.96
CA ALA A 777 -32.36 -10.91 -11.45
C ALA A 777 -31.28 -10.68 -10.38
N CYS A 778 -31.64 -10.39 -9.13
CA CYS A 778 -30.71 -10.17 -8.02
C CYS A 778 -30.75 -11.30 -6.98
N SER A 779 -31.89 -11.99 -6.86
CA SER A 779 -32.18 -12.92 -5.76
C SER A 779 -31.15 -14.07 -5.60
N GLY A 780 -30.79 -14.77 -6.68
CA GLY A 780 -29.88 -15.92 -6.62
C GLY A 780 -28.52 -15.59 -5.99
N CYS A 781 -27.81 -14.60 -6.54
CA CYS A 781 -26.51 -14.16 -6.00
C CYS A 781 -26.65 -13.58 -4.57
N HIS A 782 -27.66 -12.75 -4.31
CA HIS A 782 -27.85 -12.16 -2.98
C HIS A 782 -28.24 -13.19 -1.90
N ASN A 783 -28.85 -14.33 -2.25
CA ASN A 783 -29.10 -15.43 -1.32
C ASN A 783 -27.81 -16.12 -0.87
N LYS A 784 -26.75 -16.07 -1.69
CA LYS A 784 -25.41 -16.55 -1.34
C LYS A 784 -24.59 -15.50 -0.57
N ILE A 785 -24.69 -14.23 -0.96
CA ILE A 785 -23.86 -13.13 -0.45
C ILE A 785 -24.41 -12.55 0.87
N ASP A 786 -25.67 -12.11 0.89
CA ASP A 786 -26.18 -11.24 1.95
C ASP A 786 -26.22 -11.89 3.35
N PRO A 787 -26.55 -13.20 3.52
CA PRO A 787 -26.50 -13.84 4.83
C PRO A 787 -25.13 -13.72 5.50
N LEU A 788 -24.05 -13.93 4.74
CA LEU A 788 -22.66 -13.83 5.22
C LEU A 788 -22.35 -12.39 5.70
N GLY A 789 -22.92 -11.40 5.02
CA GLY A 789 -22.84 -9.99 5.42
C GLY A 789 -23.68 -9.63 6.65
N PHE A 790 -24.91 -10.16 6.76
CA PHE A 790 -25.79 -9.91 7.90
C PHE A 790 -25.22 -10.42 9.21
N ALA A 791 -24.51 -11.55 9.19
CA ALA A 791 -23.81 -12.08 10.37
C ALA A 791 -22.86 -11.07 11.03
N LEU A 792 -22.37 -10.08 10.28
CA LEU A 792 -21.45 -9.04 10.75
C LEU A 792 -22.14 -7.69 11.03
N GLU A 793 -23.46 -7.56 10.89
CA GLU A 793 -24.13 -6.24 11.02
C GLU A 793 -24.09 -5.65 12.43
N ASN A 794 -23.90 -6.46 13.47
CA ASN A 794 -23.61 -5.95 14.81
C ASN A 794 -22.31 -5.13 14.89
N PHE A 795 -21.44 -5.15 13.88
CA PHE A 795 -20.29 -4.25 13.79
C PHE A 795 -20.57 -3.10 12.82
N ASN A 796 -20.36 -1.86 13.25
CA ASN A 796 -20.53 -0.67 12.40
C ASN A 796 -19.43 -0.52 11.34
N ALA A 797 -19.42 0.60 10.60
CA ALA A 797 -18.46 0.85 9.51
C ALA A 797 -16.98 0.98 9.95
N ILE A 798 -16.73 1.21 11.25
CA ILE A 798 -15.38 1.23 11.85
C ILE A 798 -15.13 0.01 12.75
N GLY A 799 -15.91 -1.06 12.58
CA GLY A 799 -15.77 -2.30 13.34
C GLY A 799 -16.14 -2.24 14.83
N LYS A 800 -16.84 -1.20 15.29
CA LYS A 800 -17.36 -1.09 16.66
C LYS A 800 -18.65 -1.87 16.83
N TYR A 801 -18.76 -2.67 17.88
CA TYR A 801 -19.94 -3.47 18.19
C TYR A 801 -21.14 -2.58 18.59
N ARG A 802 -22.35 -2.99 18.20
CA ARG A 802 -23.63 -2.31 18.42
C ARG A 802 -24.79 -3.32 18.42
N GLU A 803 -25.82 -3.04 19.20
CA GLU A 803 -27.08 -3.81 19.22
C GLU A 803 -28.23 -3.08 18.49
N VAL A 804 -28.09 -1.77 18.28
CA VAL A 804 -29.12 -0.90 17.69
C VAL A 804 -28.52 -0.13 16.51
N GLU A 805 -29.28 -0.01 15.43
CA GLU A 805 -28.85 0.72 14.24
C GLU A 805 -28.99 2.24 14.43
N ALA A 806 -27.93 2.97 14.08
CA ALA A 806 -27.84 4.41 14.33
C ALA A 806 -28.88 5.24 13.54
N GLU A 807 -29.33 4.77 12.38
CA GLU A 807 -30.26 5.48 11.49
C GLU A 807 -31.73 5.15 11.78
N SER A 808 -32.10 3.87 11.82
CA SER A 808 -33.49 3.44 12.09
C SER A 808 -33.89 3.49 13.56
N LYS A 809 -32.91 3.44 14.47
CA LYS A 809 -33.08 3.24 15.93
C LYS A 809 -33.73 1.89 16.29
N GLN A 810 -33.75 0.93 15.36
CA GLN A 810 -34.25 -0.42 15.60
C GLN A 810 -33.13 -1.37 16.08
N PRO A 811 -33.45 -2.46 16.79
CA PRO A 811 -32.53 -3.56 17.05
C PRO A 811 -31.94 -4.11 15.74
N ILE A 812 -30.68 -4.54 15.80
CA ILE A 812 -29.99 -5.18 14.67
C ILE A 812 -30.37 -6.66 14.64
N ASP A 813 -30.72 -7.14 13.45
CA ASP A 813 -31.04 -8.54 13.19
C ASP A 813 -29.93 -9.17 12.32
N PRO A 814 -28.90 -9.78 12.93
CA PRO A 814 -27.80 -10.41 12.21
C PRO A 814 -28.16 -11.76 11.60
N SER A 815 -29.37 -12.29 11.83
CA SER A 815 -29.74 -13.65 11.44
C SER A 815 -29.70 -13.87 9.92
N GLY A 816 -29.52 -15.13 9.51
CA GLY A 816 -29.52 -15.50 8.11
C GLY A 816 -29.81 -16.96 7.86
N VAL A 817 -30.06 -17.27 6.58
CA VAL A 817 -30.19 -18.63 6.07
C VAL A 817 -29.15 -18.77 4.96
N LEU A 818 -28.25 -19.74 5.09
CA LEU A 818 -27.24 -20.04 4.08
C LEU A 818 -27.85 -20.77 2.89
N LEU A 819 -27.13 -20.81 1.76
CA LEU A 819 -27.57 -21.53 0.55
C LEU A 819 -27.74 -23.06 0.78
N THR A 820 -27.15 -23.61 1.84
CA THR A 820 -27.33 -25.00 2.30
C THR A 820 -28.67 -25.24 3.01
N GLY A 821 -29.41 -24.18 3.37
CA GLY A 821 -30.61 -24.21 4.21
C GLY A 821 -30.34 -24.03 5.70
N ASP A 822 -29.06 -24.04 6.13
CA ASP A 822 -28.67 -23.84 7.52
C ASP A 822 -29.01 -22.42 8.00
N GLN A 823 -29.51 -22.32 9.23
CA GLN A 823 -29.96 -21.06 9.83
C GLN A 823 -29.07 -20.68 11.01
N PHE A 824 -28.88 -19.37 11.21
CA PHE A 824 -28.17 -18.82 12.36
C PHE A 824 -28.86 -17.55 12.85
N ALA A 825 -28.90 -17.35 14.17
CA ALA A 825 -29.47 -16.20 14.84
C ALA A 825 -28.43 -15.15 15.28
N SER A 826 -27.14 -15.51 15.38
CA SER A 826 -26.06 -14.61 15.78
C SER A 826 -24.76 -14.85 15.00
N TYR A 827 -23.79 -13.95 15.17
CA TYR A 827 -22.44 -14.09 14.63
C TYR A 827 -21.75 -15.38 15.12
N GLU A 828 -21.91 -15.73 16.40
CA GLU A 828 -21.29 -16.91 17.01
C GLU A 828 -21.91 -18.23 16.50
N GLU A 829 -23.17 -18.22 16.07
CA GLU A 829 -23.79 -19.34 15.36
C GLU A 829 -23.33 -19.41 13.90
N PHE A 830 -23.26 -18.26 13.21
CA PHE A 830 -22.69 -18.18 11.87
C PHE A 830 -21.25 -18.71 11.82
N LEU A 831 -20.41 -18.33 12.77
CA LEU A 831 -19.02 -18.76 12.84
C LEU A 831 -18.91 -20.29 12.99
N LYS A 832 -19.80 -20.93 13.76
CA LYS A 832 -19.85 -22.40 13.85
C LYS A 832 -20.18 -23.06 12.52
N LEU A 833 -21.07 -22.47 11.72
CA LEU A 833 -21.39 -22.95 10.37
C LEU A 833 -20.21 -22.72 9.40
N LEU A 834 -19.57 -21.56 9.46
CA LEU A 834 -18.38 -21.26 8.67
C LEU A 834 -17.24 -22.24 8.95
N MET A 835 -17.03 -22.61 10.22
CA MET A 835 -16.02 -23.60 10.62
C MET A 835 -16.35 -25.05 10.21
N GLN A 836 -17.54 -25.34 9.68
CA GLN A 836 -17.80 -26.63 9.01
C GLN A 836 -17.20 -26.67 7.59
N ARG A 837 -16.87 -25.51 7.01
CA ARG A 837 -16.24 -25.34 5.68
C ARG A 837 -14.72 -25.16 5.77
N GLU A 838 -14.10 -25.63 6.85
CA GLU A 838 -12.66 -25.46 7.12
C GLU A 838 -11.76 -25.96 5.98
N SER A 839 -12.18 -26.99 5.25
CA SER A 839 -11.44 -27.50 4.08
C SER A 839 -11.37 -26.49 2.94
N GLU A 840 -12.46 -25.74 2.70
CA GLU A 840 -12.51 -24.69 1.68
C GLU A 840 -11.64 -23.50 2.10
N ILE A 841 -11.65 -23.15 3.39
CA ILE A 841 -10.79 -22.10 3.97
C ILE A 841 -9.30 -22.45 3.79
N LYS A 842 -8.91 -23.68 4.14
CA LYS A 842 -7.53 -24.17 3.95
C LYS A 842 -7.13 -24.18 2.48
N ARG A 843 -8.01 -24.63 1.58
CA ARG A 843 -7.78 -24.64 0.14
C ARG A 843 -7.61 -23.23 -0.43
N ASN A 844 -8.48 -22.29 -0.07
CA ASN A 844 -8.38 -20.91 -0.56
C ASN A 844 -7.15 -20.19 0.00
N LEU A 845 -6.82 -20.39 1.29
CA LEU A 845 -5.60 -19.85 1.87
C LEU A 845 -4.35 -20.41 1.17
N ALA A 846 -4.36 -21.69 0.78
CA ALA A 846 -3.31 -22.29 -0.03
C ALA A 846 -3.24 -21.68 -1.45
N GLU A 847 -4.37 -21.48 -2.15
CA GLU A 847 -4.40 -20.77 -3.45
C GLU A 847 -3.81 -19.36 -3.31
N LYS A 848 -4.29 -18.56 -2.35
CA LYS A 848 -3.87 -17.17 -2.11
C LYS A 848 -2.39 -17.07 -1.71
N MET A 849 -1.90 -17.95 -0.82
CA MET A 849 -0.49 -17.96 -0.41
C MET A 849 0.44 -18.47 -1.50
N LEU A 850 -0.01 -19.39 -2.36
CA LEU A 850 0.77 -19.86 -3.51
C LEU A 850 0.87 -18.78 -4.61
N ILE A 851 -0.18 -17.98 -4.87
CA ILE A 851 -0.10 -16.79 -5.74
C ILE A 851 0.99 -15.84 -5.23
N TYR A 852 0.95 -15.50 -3.94
CA TYR A 852 1.91 -14.60 -3.31
C TYR A 852 3.36 -15.12 -3.40
N ALA A 853 3.56 -16.39 -3.05
CA ALA A 853 4.87 -17.05 -3.03
C ALA A 853 5.50 -17.14 -4.42
N LEU A 854 4.75 -17.57 -5.43
CA LEU A 854 5.24 -17.71 -6.81
C LEU A 854 5.31 -16.36 -7.54
N GLY A 855 4.47 -15.39 -7.18
CA GLY A 855 4.38 -14.10 -7.88
C GLY A 855 3.89 -14.23 -9.33
N ARG A 856 2.97 -15.18 -9.58
CA ARG A 856 2.29 -15.37 -10.87
C ARG A 856 0.82 -15.78 -10.64
N PRO A 857 -0.07 -15.60 -11.63
CA PRO A 857 -1.37 -16.26 -11.61
C PRO A 857 -1.20 -17.79 -11.54
N LEU A 858 -2.11 -18.44 -10.83
CA LEU A 858 -2.21 -19.90 -10.85
C LEU A 858 -3.03 -20.35 -12.05
N ASP A 859 -2.69 -21.51 -12.60
CA ASP A 859 -3.47 -22.13 -13.66
C ASP A 859 -4.00 -23.52 -13.27
N PHE A 860 -4.74 -24.16 -14.18
CA PHE A 860 -5.34 -25.47 -13.95
C PHE A 860 -4.31 -26.59 -13.71
N THR A 861 -3.03 -26.39 -14.07
CA THR A 861 -1.95 -27.35 -13.80
C THR A 861 -1.45 -27.29 -12.36
N ASP A 862 -1.81 -26.23 -11.61
CA ASP A 862 -1.46 -26.08 -10.21
C ASP A 862 -2.50 -26.70 -9.25
N ASP A 863 -3.74 -26.96 -9.70
CA ASP A 863 -4.80 -27.55 -8.86
C ASP A 863 -4.37 -28.89 -8.18
N PRO A 864 -3.71 -29.86 -8.86
CA PRO A 864 -3.20 -31.07 -8.20
C PRO A 864 -2.12 -30.80 -7.14
N GLN A 865 -1.33 -29.74 -7.28
CA GLN A 865 -0.33 -29.34 -6.29
C GLN A 865 -0.99 -28.69 -5.08
N ILE A 866 -2.05 -27.89 -5.28
CA ILE A 866 -2.86 -27.32 -4.19
C ILE A 866 -3.47 -28.44 -3.33
N GLU A 867 -4.09 -29.45 -3.93
CA GLU A 867 -4.65 -30.59 -3.18
C GLU A 867 -3.58 -31.36 -2.40
N LYS A 868 -2.38 -31.54 -2.98
CA LYS A 868 -1.22 -32.15 -2.30
C LYS A 868 -0.75 -31.32 -1.10
N ILE A 869 -0.65 -29.99 -1.27
CA ILE A 869 -0.27 -29.05 -0.20
C ILE A 869 -1.28 -29.10 0.95
N VAL A 870 -2.59 -29.01 0.65
CA VAL A 870 -3.65 -29.08 1.67
C VAL A 870 -3.63 -30.43 2.39
N HIS A 871 -3.38 -31.54 1.67
CA HIS A 871 -3.25 -32.85 2.28
C HIS A 871 -2.03 -32.95 3.23
N GLU A 872 -0.86 -32.43 2.84
CA GLU A 872 0.32 -32.39 3.73
C GLU A 872 0.03 -31.55 4.98
N VAL A 873 -0.61 -30.39 4.83
CA VAL A 873 -1.02 -29.51 5.92
C VAL A 873 -1.96 -30.22 6.91
N ASP A 874 -2.96 -30.94 6.42
CA ASP A 874 -3.89 -31.69 7.27
C ASP A 874 -3.18 -32.85 8.02
N THR A 875 -2.19 -33.50 7.42
CA THR A 875 -1.37 -34.51 8.14
C THR A 875 -0.46 -33.91 9.22
N LYS A 876 -0.19 -32.61 9.16
CA LYS A 876 0.68 -31.85 10.09
C LYS A 876 -0.11 -30.92 11.02
N GLY A 877 -1.35 -31.28 11.35
CA GLY A 877 -2.17 -30.55 12.33
C GLY A 877 -2.86 -29.29 11.81
N GLY A 878 -2.78 -29.01 10.51
CA GLY A 878 -3.52 -27.92 9.87
C GLY A 878 -2.95 -26.52 10.15
N SER A 879 -1.68 -26.39 10.52
CA SER A 879 -1.07 -25.11 10.94
C SER A 879 -0.65 -24.21 9.79
N VAL A 880 -0.47 -22.92 10.09
CA VAL A 880 0.03 -21.94 9.11
C VAL A 880 1.51 -22.21 8.77
N SER A 881 2.32 -22.69 9.73
CA SER A 881 3.73 -23.04 9.47
C SER A 881 3.85 -24.26 8.53
N ALA A 882 2.98 -25.26 8.71
CA ALA A 882 2.89 -26.41 7.84
C ALA A 882 2.51 -26.00 6.41
N LEU A 883 1.61 -25.02 6.25
CA LEU A 883 1.22 -24.50 4.94
C LEU A 883 2.38 -23.78 4.23
N VAL A 884 3.07 -22.89 4.93
CA VAL A 884 4.26 -22.22 4.39
C VAL A 884 5.32 -23.23 3.97
N THR A 885 5.57 -24.25 4.81
CA THR A 885 6.56 -25.29 4.53
C THR A 885 6.16 -26.19 3.35
N ALA A 886 4.90 -26.62 3.28
CA ALA A 886 4.38 -27.43 2.17
C ALA A 886 4.39 -26.66 0.84
N ILE A 887 4.12 -25.34 0.85
CA ILE A 887 4.30 -24.48 -0.32
C ILE A 887 5.77 -24.40 -0.71
N ALA A 888 6.68 -24.06 0.21
CA ALA A 888 8.09 -23.87 -0.09
C ALA A 888 8.84 -25.15 -0.51
N THR A 889 8.30 -26.33 -0.16
CA THR A 889 8.81 -27.65 -0.61
C THR A 889 8.00 -28.26 -1.76
N SER A 890 7.01 -27.53 -2.30
CA SER A 890 6.20 -28.01 -3.43
C SER A 890 6.95 -27.96 -4.77
N GLU A 891 6.55 -28.84 -5.70
CA GLU A 891 7.07 -28.82 -7.08
C GLU A 891 6.75 -27.49 -7.78
N ALA A 892 5.59 -26.87 -7.47
CA ALA A 892 5.22 -25.57 -8.00
C ALA A 892 6.19 -24.45 -7.56
N PHE A 893 6.69 -24.51 -6.32
CA PHE A 893 7.67 -23.57 -5.78
C PHE A 893 9.11 -23.88 -6.19
N LEU A 894 9.43 -25.15 -6.48
CA LEU A 894 10.78 -25.59 -6.87
C LEU A 894 10.96 -25.75 -8.39
N SER A 895 10.06 -25.18 -9.22
CA SER A 895 10.17 -25.19 -10.70
C SER A 895 9.79 -23.88 -11.41
N LYS A 896 10.13 -23.79 -12.71
CA LYS A 896 9.97 -22.65 -13.64
C LYS A 896 9.63 -23.07 -15.09
#